data_AF-S9UI33-F1
#
_entry.id   AF-S9UI33-F1
#
_cell.length_a   1.000
_cell.length_b   1.000
_cell.length_c   1.000
_cell.angle_alpha   90.00
_cell.angle_beta   90.00
_cell.angle_gamma   90.00
#
_symmetry.space_group_name_H-M   'P 1'
#
loop_
_entity.id
_entity.type
_entity.pdbx_description
1 polymer ?
#
loop_
_entity_poly.entity_id
_entity_poly.type
_entity_poly.pdbx_seq_one_letter_code
_entity_poly.pdbx_strand_id
1 'polypeptide(L)'
;MRIHVSLSLSLSLSLSCLLLFVGVTTKPALVTLKQSTGMNLDVIDATAEALPLEMLNKVNKELTAQLSRNEAQLEEKARGIDDQKKRLQFMKEHLGNVRAEIVNTQSLVESKRRELMSEENMRKLMERECGRLQQKKTELERDEEGLRDKMTSLQNQIFQGNLKIEELKEAMDFNQEELEQWDEARRQKEEDELAIAQYSKQDEAKLKQMQLTIDKLIKKVAQEQKQLDEEILATQHTQVELDRCADEYRKIHEDRGGLLDEWENVVRTIADRDNAIQVAAQQYAEGTAWVQQREDMKRELQKELDDANEETQVINYTIEERERQAQQYRDAIPPVAQQVQEIEDEVSAMRERVARALRDKRSLLTQLQDMKENLVRRAAELVAIEKRREEAASRLDGEMDAAADMQLQTELITQLLADADKTSKNLEKDIEQLKKQQFSSNQGLAKVRESQNTLLAHISGAQAQGKNLAAKVNQLDSESFTQQGVLYNIEFSVQQMEKRVNRAKGERTEDERRELHEKINLLQSTHDELEQQYKVLDQQVKRVREELRRSKMDMEKLEGTKARAAERIMTINLEVGHSEQEMRKLEQQREDELVQIGTIELQLSRLKRQLQQKSERLVDLEQRKAQLAADVQERETEIAVHQSMLKMEAKLAEEERRALQSELQERLRSLKAIRNRHEVLVGRMDPAQARLSQAQLVIASAKEREDLQYRGDSLDTRIKRMEKEILKLEKTISVIKASNSNYKQKFAKVSEGDEAVQTKKILQAKFRELKTLMSKKSYESNDYELTRDNKRAELEELRVAREQMGRMVEALQRECGQANQEVAQSREATERYERAYEKASAVVAEEMKRDIALQENRDRLSLIVRRLLDCTQKAGEEVVEVVKTAVMAANLPLPSQ
;
A
#
# COMPACT_ATOMS: atom_id res chain seq x y z
N MET A 1 22.46 -46.19 -69.98
CA MET A 1 22.76 -45.18 -71.03
C MET A 1 24.29 -45.09 -71.12
N ARG A 2 24.89 -45.29 -72.30
CA ARG A 2 25.19 -44.28 -73.35
C ARG A 2 26.18 -43.20 -72.83
N ILE A 3 27.48 -43.22 -73.24
CA ILE A 3 28.09 -42.64 -74.49
C ILE A 3 28.76 -41.29 -74.15
N HIS A 4 29.99 -40.90 -74.57
CA HIS A 4 31.02 -41.50 -75.44
C HIS A 4 32.37 -40.72 -75.36
N VAL A 5 33.52 -41.37 -75.68
CA VAL A 5 34.66 -40.88 -76.54
C VAL A 5 35.52 -39.69 -76.00
N SER A 6 36.82 -39.49 -76.27
CA SER A 6 37.73 -39.96 -77.36
C SER A 6 39.20 -40.21 -76.93
N LEU A 7 39.85 -41.18 -77.60
CA LEU A 7 41.17 -41.15 -78.32
C LEU A 7 42.33 -40.26 -77.80
N SER A 8 43.63 -40.57 -77.95
CA SER A 8 44.41 -41.66 -78.62
C SER A 8 45.92 -41.43 -78.32
N LEU A 9 46.94 -42.27 -78.59
CA LEU A 9 47.19 -43.60 -79.21
C LEU A 9 48.50 -44.15 -78.50
N SER A 10 49.34 -45.14 -78.88
CA SER A 10 49.46 -46.14 -79.96
C SER A 10 50.53 -47.21 -79.59
N LEU A 11 50.20 -48.51 -79.70
CA LEU A 11 51.07 -49.70 -79.97
C LEU A 11 52.31 -49.98 -79.06
N SER A 12 52.73 -51.22 -78.78
CA SER A 12 52.21 -52.58 -79.09
C SER A 12 52.61 -53.54 -77.95
N LEU A 13 51.68 -54.26 -77.30
CA LEU A 13 51.25 -55.67 -77.60
C LEU A 13 52.39 -56.71 -77.69
N SER A 14 52.27 -57.95 -77.18
CA SER A 14 51.32 -58.61 -76.25
C SER A 14 51.87 -60.03 -75.94
N LEU A 15 52.05 -60.47 -74.68
CA LEU A 15 51.10 -61.12 -73.76
C LEU A 15 50.74 -62.60 -74.06
N SER A 16 50.66 -63.41 -72.98
CA SER A 16 50.15 -64.80 -72.86
C SER A 16 50.99 -65.93 -73.51
N CYS A 17 51.26 -67.12 -72.93
CA CYS A 17 50.73 -67.95 -71.83
C CYS A 17 49.86 -69.16 -72.24
N LEU A 18 50.19 -70.30 -71.62
CA LEU A 18 49.41 -71.55 -71.40
C LEU A 18 49.25 -72.58 -72.55
N LEU A 19 49.97 -73.71 -72.35
CA LEU A 19 49.53 -75.12 -72.45
C LEU A 19 48.59 -75.57 -73.59
N LEU A 20 49.06 -76.52 -74.41
CA LEU A 20 48.55 -77.90 -74.37
C LEU A 20 49.50 -78.91 -75.07
N PHE A 21 49.07 -80.18 -75.20
CA PHE A 21 49.90 -81.37 -75.39
C PHE A 21 49.80 -81.97 -76.81
N VAL A 22 50.64 -82.99 -77.10
CA VAL A 22 50.63 -83.90 -78.29
C VAL A 22 51.21 -83.37 -79.62
N GLY A 23 52.30 -84.02 -80.10
CA GLY A 23 52.19 -84.75 -81.39
C GLY A 23 53.17 -84.50 -82.55
N VAL A 24 54.28 -85.25 -82.58
CA VAL A 24 54.81 -85.97 -83.78
C VAL A 24 55.23 -85.18 -85.07
N THR A 25 56.56 -85.05 -85.26
CA THR A 25 57.31 -84.87 -86.54
C THR A 25 57.19 -83.51 -87.28
N THR A 26 58.14 -83.05 -88.11
CA THR A 26 59.22 -83.74 -88.87
C THR A 26 60.61 -83.06 -88.84
N LYS A 27 61.67 -83.89 -88.90
CA LYS A 27 63.03 -83.66 -89.48
C LYS A 27 63.64 -82.24 -89.53
N PRO A 28 64.79 -82.01 -88.86
CA PRO A 28 65.96 -81.43 -89.53
C PRO A 28 66.64 -82.50 -90.42
N ALA A 29 67.24 -82.09 -91.54
CA ALA A 29 67.87 -83.03 -92.48
C ALA A 29 69.33 -83.35 -92.09
N LEU A 30 69.66 -84.64 -91.91
CA LEU A 30 71.05 -85.09 -92.04
C LEU A 30 71.44 -85.10 -93.52
N VAL A 31 72.65 -84.62 -93.82
CA VAL A 31 73.41 -85.07 -95.00
C VAL A 31 74.55 -85.94 -94.47
N THR A 32 74.36 -87.26 -94.54
CA THR A 32 75.40 -88.26 -94.22
C THR A 32 75.35 -89.41 -95.22
N LEU A 33 76.34 -89.46 -96.11
CA LEU A 33 76.73 -90.58 -96.97
C LEU A 33 78.25 -90.42 -97.15
N LYS A 34 79.17 -91.20 -96.56
CA LYS A 34 79.22 -92.62 -96.14
C LYS A 34 79.52 -93.56 -97.31
N GLN A 35 80.70 -94.21 -97.24
CA GLN A 35 81.22 -95.26 -98.14
C GLN A 35 81.61 -94.74 -99.56
N SER A 36 82.56 -95.35 -100.30
CA SER A 36 83.24 -96.66 -100.11
C SER A 36 84.70 -96.70 -100.63
N THR A 37 85.43 -97.76 -100.21
CA THR A 37 86.50 -98.50 -100.95
C THR A 37 87.81 -97.81 -101.39
N GLY A 38 88.92 -98.58 -101.31
CA GLY A 38 90.29 -98.19 -101.71
C GLY A 38 91.09 -97.59 -100.55
N MET A 39 92.08 -98.24 -99.94
CA MET A 39 92.78 -99.49 -100.28
C MET A 39 93.74 -99.45 -101.49
N ASN A 40 94.58 -98.40 -101.53
CA ASN A 40 96.02 -98.57 -101.72
C ASN A 40 96.65 -98.15 -100.36
N LEU A 41 97.45 -98.93 -99.63
CA LEU A 41 98.33 -100.05 -99.97
C LEU A 41 99.56 -99.70 -100.83
N ASP A 42 100.14 -98.52 -100.60
CA ASP A 42 101.59 -98.43 -100.50
C ASP A 42 101.98 -98.57 -99.02
N VAL A 43 102.24 -99.82 -98.61
CA VAL A 43 102.85 -100.11 -97.31
C VAL A 43 104.35 -99.86 -97.45
N ILE A 44 104.75 -98.59 -97.35
CA ILE A 44 106.16 -98.24 -97.13
C ILE A 44 106.49 -98.66 -95.69
N ASP A 45 106.92 -99.92 -95.53
CA ASP A 45 107.27 -100.53 -94.25
C ASP A 45 108.62 -99.99 -93.76
N ALA A 46 108.62 -98.71 -93.36
CA ALA A 46 109.78 -97.93 -92.93
C ALA A 46 110.43 -98.44 -91.62
N THR A 47 110.02 -99.61 -91.13
CA THR A 47 110.65 -100.32 -90.02
C THR A 47 111.17 -101.72 -90.37
N ALA A 48 110.79 -102.29 -91.53
CA ALA A 48 111.24 -103.61 -91.96
C ALA A 48 112.70 -103.67 -92.41
N GLU A 49 113.26 -102.58 -92.97
CA GLU A 49 114.69 -102.50 -93.32
C GLU A 49 115.61 -102.33 -92.08
N ALA A 50 115.04 -102.21 -90.88
CA ALA A 50 115.75 -101.71 -89.70
C ALA A 50 116.29 -102.80 -88.73
N LEU A 51 116.17 -104.09 -89.05
CA LEU A 51 116.73 -105.21 -88.26
C LEU A 51 117.58 -106.15 -89.14
N PRO A 52 118.73 -106.66 -88.64
CA PRO A 52 119.49 -107.73 -89.31
C PRO A 52 118.67 -109.01 -89.46
N LEU A 53 118.87 -109.75 -90.56
CA LEU A 53 118.10 -110.96 -90.90
C LEU A 53 118.13 -112.03 -89.78
N GLU A 54 119.23 -112.14 -89.04
CA GLU A 54 119.41 -113.10 -87.92
C GLU A 54 118.46 -112.85 -86.74
N MET A 55 117.84 -111.67 -86.63
CA MET A 55 116.95 -111.27 -85.54
C MET A 55 115.46 -111.21 -85.94
N LEU A 56 115.10 -111.65 -87.16
CA LEU A 56 113.77 -111.48 -87.75
C LEU A 56 112.77 -112.60 -87.40
N ASN A 57 112.72 -113.02 -86.13
CA ASN A 57 111.83 -114.08 -85.66
C ASN A 57 110.35 -113.62 -85.56
N LYS A 58 109.40 -114.55 -85.75
CA LYS A 58 107.95 -114.24 -85.85
C LYS A 58 107.41 -113.41 -84.68
N VAL A 59 107.80 -113.76 -83.46
CA VAL A 59 107.37 -113.12 -82.21
C VAL A 59 107.64 -111.61 -82.23
N ASN A 60 108.79 -111.17 -82.74
CA ASN A 60 109.14 -109.76 -82.79
C ASN A 60 108.27 -108.98 -83.79
N LYS A 61 107.86 -109.58 -84.92
CA LYS A 61 106.92 -108.94 -85.86
C LYS A 61 105.52 -108.78 -85.24
N GLU A 62 105.03 -109.78 -84.51
CA GLU A 62 103.75 -109.68 -83.80
C GLU A 62 103.78 -108.66 -82.67
N LEU A 63 104.90 -108.55 -81.93
CA LEU A 63 105.07 -107.52 -80.89
C LEU A 63 105.05 -106.09 -81.48
N THR A 64 105.75 -105.83 -82.59
CA THR A 64 105.69 -104.50 -83.24
C THR A 64 104.28 -104.17 -83.76
N ALA A 65 103.56 -105.16 -84.29
CA ALA A 65 102.17 -105.00 -84.74
C ALA A 65 101.16 -104.85 -83.58
N GLN A 66 101.50 -105.31 -82.37
CA GLN A 66 100.74 -105.03 -81.15
C GLN A 66 101.04 -103.64 -80.60
N LEU A 67 102.29 -103.19 -80.62
CA LEU A 67 102.69 -101.84 -80.19
C LEU A 67 101.96 -100.76 -80.99
N SER A 68 101.99 -100.79 -82.32
CA SER A 68 101.32 -99.77 -83.14
C SER A 68 99.79 -99.74 -82.98
N ARG A 69 99.17 -100.89 -82.70
CA ARG A 69 97.74 -100.96 -82.33
C ARG A 69 97.47 -100.34 -80.96
N ASN A 70 98.34 -100.56 -79.99
CA ASN A 70 98.22 -99.99 -78.65
C ASN A 70 98.48 -98.46 -78.67
N GLU A 71 99.41 -97.99 -79.49
CA GLU A 71 99.67 -96.55 -79.70
C GLU A 71 98.46 -95.84 -80.32
N ALA A 72 97.84 -96.42 -81.36
CA ALA A 72 96.61 -95.89 -81.95
C ALA A 72 95.44 -95.85 -80.94
N GLN A 73 95.30 -96.87 -80.08
CA GLN A 73 94.31 -96.86 -79.00
C GLN A 73 94.63 -95.81 -77.93
N LEU A 74 95.90 -95.62 -77.57
CA LEU A 74 96.33 -94.58 -76.62
C LEU A 74 96.01 -93.17 -77.14
N GLU A 75 96.21 -92.90 -78.43
CA GLU A 75 95.79 -91.63 -79.04
C GLU A 75 94.26 -91.42 -78.98
N GLU A 76 93.46 -92.43 -79.32
CA GLU A 76 92.00 -92.34 -79.24
C GLU A 76 91.53 -92.04 -77.80
N LYS A 77 92.09 -92.74 -76.81
CA LYS A 77 91.78 -92.48 -75.39
C LYS A 77 92.30 -91.13 -74.92
N ALA A 78 93.47 -90.66 -75.38
CA ALA A 78 93.99 -89.34 -75.03
C ALA A 78 93.05 -88.22 -75.52
N ARG A 79 92.58 -88.30 -76.78
CA ARG A 79 91.60 -87.35 -77.33
C ARG A 79 90.29 -87.35 -76.52
N GLY A 80 89.76 -88.54 -76.21
CA GLY A 80 88.56 -88.69 -75.36
C GLY A 80 88.73 -88.14 -73.93
N ILE A 81 89.91 -88.30 -73.33
CA ILE A 81 90.27 -87.72 -72.02
C ILE A 81 90.32 -86.19 -72.11
N ASP A 82 90.90 -85.61 -73.15
CA ASP A 82 90.98 -84.16 -73.29
C ASP A 82 89.61 -83.51 -73.54
N ASP A 83 88.70 -84.16 -74.26
CA ASP A 83 87.31 -83.69 -74.38
C ASP A 83 86.53 -83.83 -73.07
N GLN A 84 86.79 -84.88 -72.27
CA GLN A 84 86.28 -84.97 -70.90
C GLN A 84 86.85 -83.87 -69.98
N LYS A 85 88.14 -83.50 -70.11
CA LYS A 85 88.74 -82.37 -69.37
C LYS A 85 88.06 -81.05 -69.73
N LYS A 86 87.85 -80.76 -71.03
CA LYS A 86 87.14 -79.56 -71.50
C LYS A 86 85.73 -79.50 -70.92
N ARG A 87 84.98 -80.61 -70.99
CA ARG A 87 83.63 -80.72 -70.39
C ARG A 87 83.64 -80.50 -68.88
N LEU A 88 84.60 -81.07 -68.16
CA LEU A 88 84.78 -80.87 -66.72
C LEU A 88 85.14 -79.43 -66.37
N GLN A 89 85.92 -78.73 -67.21
CA GLN A 89 86.22 -77.31 -67.04
C GLN A 89 84.95 -76.46 -67.21
N PHE A 90 84.22 -76.61 -68.32
CA PHE A 90 82.96 -75.88 -68.52
C PHE A 90 81.93 -76.18 -67.40
N MET A 91 81.85 -77.41 -66.91
CA MET A 91 80.98 -77.76 -65.77
C MET A 91 81.44 -77.13 -64.45
N LYS A 92 82.76 -76.95 -64.22
CA LYS A 92 83.29 -76.22 -63.07
C LYS A 92 83.03 -74.72 -63.16
N GLU A 93 83.19 -74.12 -64.34
CA GLU A 93 82.91 -72.71 -64.59
C GLU A 93 81.40 -72.42 -64.42
N HIS A 94 80.53 -73.24 -65.02
CA HIS A 94 79.08 -73.17 -64.81
C HIS A 94 78.69 -73.36 -63.34
N LEU A 95 79.31 -74.30 -62.62
CA LEU A 95 79.06 -74.51 -61.19
C LEU A 95 79.59 -73.35 -60.32
N GLY A 96 80.65 -72.66 -60.76
CA GLY A 96 81.10 -71.39 -60.19
C GLY A 96 80.05 -70.30 -60.36
N ASN A 97 79.53 -70.12 -61.57
CA ASN A 97 78.48 -69.14 -61.88
C ASN A 97 77.20 -69.44 -61.08
N VAL A 98 76.73 -70.69 -61.04
CA VAL A 98 75.57 -71.10 -60.22
C VAL A 98 75.79 -70.82 -58.73
N ARG A 99 77.01 -71.00 -58.20
CA ARG A 99 77.34 -70.61 -56.82
C ARG A 99 77.31 -69.11 -56.61
N ALA A 100 77.79 -68.32 -57.57
CA ALA A 100 77.68 -66.86 -57.52
C ALA A 100 76.21 -66.42 -57.52
N GLU A 101 75.37 -67.00 -58.37
CA GLU A 101 73.93 -66.69 -58.38
C GLU A 101 73.19 -67.13 -57.11
N ILE A 102 73.62 -68.23 -56.46
CA ILE A 102 73.11 -68.61 -55.14
C ILE A 102 73.48 -67.56 -54.08
N VAL A 103 74.70 -67.02 -54.09
CA VAL A 103 75.11 -65.94 -53.16
C VAL A 103 74.41 -64.62 -53.49
N ASN A 104 74.23 -64.28 -54.76
CA ASN A 104 73.47 -63.11 -55.21
C ASN A 104 72.01 -63.20 -54.73
N THR A 105 71.35 -64.33 -54.96
CA THR A 105 69.95 -64.54 -54.55
C THR A 105 69.80 -64.63 -53.03
N GLN A 106 70.76 -65.21 -52.30
CA GLN A 106 70.79 -65.18 -50.83
C GLN A 106 70.91 -63.75 -50.29
N SER A 107 71.86 -62.95 -50.79
CA SER A 107 72.02 -61.55 -50.34
C SER A 107 70.82 -60.66 -50.71
N LEU A 108 70.16 -60.91 -51.85
CA LEU A 108 68.90 -60.27 -52.22
C LEU A 108 67.74 -60.65 -51.29
N VAL A 109 67.63 -61.94 -50.92
CA VAL A 109 66.65 -62.42 -49.93
C VAL A 109 66.93 -61.83 -48.54
N GLU A 110 68.20 -61.67 -48.15
CA GLU A 110 68.57 -60.99 -46.91
C GLU A 110 68.30 -59.48 -46.93
N SER A 111 68.41 -58.81 -48.09
CA SER A 111 67.95 -57.43 -48.25
C SER A 111 66.44 -57.35 -48.08
N LYS A 112 65.68 -58.17 -48.82
CA LYS A 112 64.22 -58.22 -48.73
C LYS A 112 63.73 -58.62 -47.34
N ARG A 113 64.46 -59.46 -46.60
CA ARG A 113 64.16 -59.76 -45.20
C ARG A 113 64.42 -58.57 -44.28
N ARG A 114 65.46 -57.77 -44.50
CA ARG A 114 65.71 -56.52 -43.77
C ARG A 114 64.67 -55.44 -44.09
N GLU A 115 64.24 -55.35 -45.35
CA GLU A 115 63.14 -54.48 -45.79
C GLU A 115 61.81 -54.89 -45.14
N LEU A 116 61.44 -56.18 -45.16
CA LEU A 116 60.24 -56.66 -44.46
C LEU A 116 60.29 -56.41 -42.95
N MET A 117 61.47 -56.54 -42.32
CA MET A 117 61.63 -56.20 -40.89
C MET A 117 61.51 -54.70 -40.62
N SER A 118 61.91 -53.82 -41.54
CA SER A 118 61.71 -52.38 -41.39
C SER A 118 60.26 -51.98 -41.65
N GLU A 119 59.60 -52.57 -42.65
CA GLU A 119 58.15 -52.42 -42.90
C GLU A 119 57.31 -52.92 -41.71
N GLU A 120 57.65 -54.06 -41.11
CA GLU A 120 57.02 -54.53 -39.88
C GLU A 120 57.21 -53.56 -38.71
N ASN A 121 58.40 -52.96 -38.56
CA ASN A 121 58.67 -52.02 -37.48
C ASN A 121 57.97 -50.68 -37.71
N MET A 122 57.88 -50.21 -38.96
CA MET A 122 57.05 -49.06 -39.33
C MET A 122 55.58 -49.34 -39.07
N ARG A 123 55.05 -50.51 -39.46
CA ARG A 123 53.67 -50.93 -39.15
C ARG A 123 53.42 -50.94 -37.64
N LYS A 124 54.29 -51.54 -36.83
CA LYS A 124 54.17 -51.56 -35.35
C LYS A 124 54.22 -50.15 -34.74
N LEU A 125 54.95 -49.21 -35.34
CA LEU A 125 54.96 -47.81 -34.92
C LEU A 125 53.66 -47.11 -35.29
N MET A 126 53.16 -47.29 -36.51
CA MET A 126 51.86 -46.76 -36.94
C MET A 126 50.69 -47.36 -36.15
N GLU A 127 50.73 -48.64 -35.79
CA GLU A 127 49.74 -49.29 -34.92
C GLU A 127 49.73 -48.68 -33.51
N ARG A 128 50.91 -48.33 -32.96
CA ARG A 128 51.02 -47.61 -31.68
C ARG A 128 50.49 -46.18 -31.78
N GLU A 129 50.81 -45.45 -32.85
CA GLU A 129 50.29 -44.10 -33.07
C GLU A 129 48.79 -44.08 -33.30
N CYS A 130 48.24 -45.04 -34.06
CA CYS A 130 46.79 -45.25 -34.17
C CYS A 130 46.17 -45.59 -32.81
N GLY A 131 46.81 -46.43 -32.00
CA GLY A 131 46.38 -46.71 -30.62
C GLY A 131 46.36 -45.47 -29.73
N ARG A 132 47.41 -44.65 -29.79
CA ARG A 132 47.55 -43.37 -29.06
C ARG A 132 46.51 -42.34 -29.51
N LEU A 133 46.26 -42.24 -30.82
CA LEU A 133 45.23 -41.37 -31.38
C LEU A 133 43.82 -41.86 -31.03
N GLN A 134 43.57 -43.17 -31.00
CA GLN A 134 42.31 -43.75 -30.57
C GLN A 134 42.07 -43.52 -29.07
N GLN A 135 43.09 -43.67 -28.22
CA GLN A 135 43.04 -43.29 -26.81
C GLN A 135 42.71 -41.80 -26.67
N LYS A 136 43.45 -40.91 -27.35
CA LYS A 136 43.19 -39.47 -27.26
C LYS A 136 41.82 -39.08 -27.81
N LYS A 137 41.31 -39.80 -28.81
CA LYS A 137 39.92 -39.67 -29.25
C LYS A 137 38.95 -40.02 -28.13
N THR A 138 39.11 -41.16 -27.45
CA THR A 138 38.22 -41.55 -26.32
C THR A 138 38.40 -40.71 -25.03
N GLU A 139 39.48 -39.94 -24.91
CA GLU A 139 39.59 -38.86 -23.93
C GLU A 139 38.74 -37.67 -24.37
N LEU A 140 38.92 -37.19 -25.61
CA LEU A 140 38.18 -36.05 -26.16
C LEU A 140 36.66 -36.30 -26.25
N GLU A 141 36.23 -37.53 -26.54
CA GLU A 141 34.81 -37.92 -26.51
C GLU A 141 34.23 -37.84 -25.09
N ARG A 142 34.99 -38.20 -24.05
CA ARG A 142 34.57 -38.00 -22.63
C ARG A 142 34.62 -36.54 -22.20
N ASP A 143 35.62 -35.79 -22.67
CA ASP A 143 35.68 -34.34 -22.43
C ASP A 143 34.48 -33.65 -23.08
N GLU A 144 34.05 -34.09 -24.26
CA GLU A 144 32.85 -33.60 -24.94
C GLU A 144 31.56 -34.00 -24.20
N GLU A 145 31.40 -35.27 -23.79
CA GLU A 145 30.29 -35.71 -22.94
C GLU A 145 30.20 -34.89 -21.65
N GLY A 146 31.33 -34.74 -20.94
CA GLY A 146 31.41 -33.93 -19.73
C GLY A 146 31.26 -32.41 -19.95
N LEU A 147 31.39 -31.91 -21.18
CA LEU A 147 31.04 -30.55 -21.57
C LEU A 147 29.55 -30.42 -21.93
N ARG A 148 28.95 -31.42 -22.57
CA ARG A 148 27.51 -31.50 -22.82
C ARG A 148 26.73 -31.56 -21.50
N ASP A 149 27.15 -32.40 -20.54
CA ASP A 149 26.54 -32.47 -19.21
C ASP A 149 26.61 -31.12 -18.47
N LYS A 150 27.75 -30.43 -18.53
CA LYS A 150 27.89 -29.07 -17.99
C LYS A 150 27.00 -28.07 -18.72
N MET A 151 26.87 -28.17 -20.04
CA MET A 151 26.00 -27.31 -20.84
C MET A 151 24.52 -27.52 -20.51
N THR A 152 24.08 -28.77 -20.35
CA THR A 152 22.71 -29.09 -19.90
C THR A 152 22.48 -28.66 -18.46
N SER A 153 23.45 -28.80 -17.57
CA SER A 153 23.39 -28.27 -16.19
C SER A 153 23.24 -26.74 -16.19
N LEU A 154 24.05 -26.02 -16.98
CA LEU A 154 23.95 -24.57 -17.15
C LEU A 154 22.63 -24.15 -17.81
N GLN A 155 22.12 -24.89 -18.80
CA GLN A 155 20.81 -24.65 -19.40
C GLN A 155 19.68 -24.82 -18.38
N ASN A 156 19.74 -25.85 -17.52
CA ASN A 156 18.78 -26.05 -16.45
C ASN A 156 18.86 -24.94 -15.38
N GLN A 157 20.06 -24.47 -15.05
CA GLN A 157 20.26 -23.33 -14.13
C GLN A 157 19.75 -22.01 -14.74
N ILE A 158 19.98 -21.78 -16.03
CA ILE A 158 19.43 -20.62 -16.77
C ILE A 158 17.90 -20.71 -16.84
N PHE A 159 17.34 -21.89 -17.07
CA PHE A 159 15.88 -22.09 -17.10
C PHE A 159 15.24 -21.85 -15.71
N GLN A 160 15.84 -22.38 -14.64
CA GLN A 160 15.42 -22.09 -13.26
C GLN A 160 15.61 -20.62 -12.89
N GLY A 161 16.68 -19.98 -13.37
CA GLY A 161 16.91 -18.55 -13.21
C GLY A 161 15.87 -17.70 -13.94
N ASN A 162 15.50 -18.08 -15.16
CA ASN A 162 14.46 -17.40 -15.94
C ASN A 162 13.08 -17.57 -15.31
N LEU A 163 12.70 -18.79 -14.88
CA LEU A 163 11.50 -19.03 -14.09
C LEU A 163 11.47 -18.15 -12.84
N LYS A 164 12.59 -18.04 -12.12
CA LYS A 164 12.67 -17.17 -10.94
C LYS A 164 12.63 -15.67 -11.25
N ILE A 165 13.07 -15.26 -12.45
CA ILE A 165 12.90 -13.90 -12.97
C ILE A 165 11.44 -13.65 -13.38
N GLU A 166 10.72 -14.67 -13.84
CA GLU A 166 9.28 -14.61 -14.14
C GLU A 166 8.45 -14.55 -12.84
N GLU A 167 8.73 -15.41 -11.85
CA GLU A 167 8.20 -15.30 -10.47
C GLU A 167 8.41 -13.90 -9.87
N LEU A 168 9.61 -13.33 -10.03
CA LEU A 168 9.95 -12.00 -9.51
C LEU A 168 9.31 -10.86 -10.31
N LYS A 169 8.96 -11.06 -11.59
CA LYS A 169 8.18 -10.09 -12.38
C LYS A 169 6.72 -10.13 -11.98
N GLU A 170 6.09 -11.30 -11.92
CA GLU A 170 4.70 -11.43 -11.46
C GLU A 170 4.53 -10.85 -10.05
N ALA A 171 5.50 -11.08 -9.16
CA ALA A 171 5.53 -10.45 -7.84
C ALA A 171 5.80 -8.93 -7.90
N MET A 172 6.63 -8.43 -8.82
CA MET A 172 6.86 -6.99 -9.00
C MET A 172 5.62 -6.27 -9.55
N ASP A 173 4.98 -6.84 -10.56
CA ASP A 173 3.77 -6.34 -11.19
C ASP A 173 2.63 -6.32 -10.16
N PHE A 174 2.45 -7.40 -9.37
CA PHE A 174 1.50 -7.45 -8.26
C PHE A 174 1.80 -6.42 -7.16
N ASN A 175 3.07 -6.27 -6.74
CA ASN A 175 3.46 -5.24 -5.78
C ASN A 175 3.23 -3.82 -6.31
N GLN A 176 3.31 -3.61 -7.63
CA GLN A 176 2.98 -2.33 -8.26
C GLN A 176 1.46 -2.12 -8.30
N GLU A 177 0.66 -3.13 -8.64
CA GLU A 177 -0.81 -3.05 -8.55
C GLU A 177 -1.29 -2.78 -7.12
N GLU A 178 -0.67 -3.39 -6.09
CA GLU A 178 -0.94 -3.04 -4.69
C GLU A 178 -0.53 -1.60 -4.37
N LEU A 179 0.65 -1.15 -4.81
CA LEU A 179 1.12 0.22 -4.56
C LEU A 179 0.21 1.28 -5.20
N GLU A 180 -0.22 1.06 -6.45
CA GLU A 180 -1.16 1.95 -7.15
C GLU A 180 -2.54 1.96 -6.47
N GLN A 181 -3.01 0.83 -5.94
CA GLN A 181 -4.21 0.78 -5.09
C GLN A 181 -4.03 1.52 -3.76
N TRP A 182 -2.87 1.44 -3.12
CA TRP A 182 -2.59 2.16 -1.87
C TRP A 182 -2.46 3.67 -2.09
N ASP A 183 -1.82 4.12 -3.18
CA ASP A 183 -1.72 5.55 -3.52
C ASP A 183 -3.09 6.14 -3.93
N GLU A 184 -3.94 5.40 -4.65
CA GLU A 184 -5.31 5.83 -4.97
C GLU A 184 -6.21 5.84 -3.71
N ALA A 185 -6.14 4.81 -2.87
CA ALA A 185 -6.87 4.78 -1.59
C ALA A 185 -6.40 5.91 -0.65
N ARG A 186 -5.10 6.22 -0.63
CA ARG A 186 -4.53 7.36 0.08
C ARG A 186 -5.04 8.68 -0.51
N ARG A 187 -5.06 8.84 -1.83
CA ARG A 187 -5.57 10.04 -2.50
C ARG A 187 -7.03 10.30 -2.14
N GLN A 188 -7.86 9.27 -2.17
CA GLN A 188 -9.26 9.34 -1.73
C GLN A 188 -9.38 9.72 -0.23
N LYS A 189 -8.44 9.31 0.62
CA LYS A 189 -8.38 9.75 2.03
C LYS A 189 -7.94 11.20 2.19
N GLU A 190 -6.98 11.67 1.41
CA GLU A 190 -6.58 13.09 1.38
C GLU A 190 -7.74 13.98 0.86
N GLU A 191 -8.53 13.50 -0.11
CA GLU A 191 -9.74 14.17 -0.60
C GLU A 191 -10.90 14.15 0.43
N ASP A 192 -11.12 13.02 1.13
CA ASP A 192 -12.05 12.92 2.28
C ASP A 192 -11.66 13.91 3.40
N GLU A 193 -10.38 13.96 3.78
CA GLU A 193 -9.89 14.88 4.82
C GLU A 193 -10.05 16.35 4.41
N LEU A 194 -9.82 16.68 3.14
CA LEU A 194 -10.10 18.02 2.59
C LEU A 194 -11.59 18.36 2.62
N ALA A 195 -12.49 17.40 2.36
CA ALA A 195 -13.93 17.59 2.48
C ALA A 195 -14.37 17.78 3.94
N ILE A 196 -13.87 16.95 4.86
CA ILE A 196 -14.11 17.07 6.31
C ILE A 196 -13.60 18.42 6.84
N ALA A 197 -12.43 18.87 6.42
CA ALA A 197 -11.88 20.17 6.78
C ALA A 197 -12.70 21.34 6.22
N GLN A 198 -13.33 21.19 5.05
CA GLN A 198 -14.28 22.17 4.52
C GLN A 198 -15.58 22.20 5.32
N TYR A 199 -16.17 21.04 5.64
CA TYR A 199 -17.38 20.98 6.48
C TYR A 199 -17.13 21.54 7.88
N SER A 200 -16.00 21.20 8.51
CA SER A 200 -15.59 21.76 9.81
C SER A 200 -15.51 23.29 9.78
N LYS A 201 -14.92 23.89 8.72
CA LYS A 201 -14.90 25.35 8.54
C LYS A 201 -16.29 25.96 8.31
N GLN A 202 -17.18 25.27 7.60
CA GLN A 202 -18.57 25.71 7.42
C GLN A 202 -19.35 25.64 8.74
N ASP A 203 -19.17 24.60 9.53
CA ASP A 203 -19.85 24.43 10.82
C ASP A 203 -19.28 25.35 11.90
N GLU A 204 -17.97 25.63 11.90
CA GLU A 204 -17.38 26.74 12.67
C GLU A 204 -18.03 28.09 12.32
N ALA A 205 -18.29 28.35 11.03
CA ALA A 205 -18.94 29.59 10.60
C ALA A 205 -20.41 29.65 11.05
N LYS A 206 -21.16 28.53 10.93
CA LYS A 206 -22.53 28.40 11.46
C LYS A 206 -22.57 28.58 12.97
N LEU A 207 -21.63 27.98 13.71
CA LEU A 207 -21.51 28.12 15.17
C LEU A 207 -21.26 29.58 15.56
N LYS A 208 -20.30 30.25 14.92
CA LYS A 208 -20.02 31.69 15.14
C LYS A 208 -21.24 32.56 14.80
N GLN A 209 -21.98 32.23 13.75
CA GLN A 209 -23.23 32.92 13.39
C GLN A 209 -24.34 32.67 14.44
N MET A 210 -24.55 31.44 14.88
CA MET A 210 -25.53 31.10 15.91
C MET A 210 -25.19 31.75 17.25
N GLN A 211 -23.92 31.76 17.65
CA GLN A 211 -23.44 32.40 18.87
C GLN A 211 -23.64 33.92 18.81
N LEU A 212 -23.39 34.57 17.65
CA LEU A 212 -23.77 35.96 17.40
C LEU A 212 -25.28 36.22 17.43
N THR A 213 -26.13 35.23 17.11
CA THR A 213 -27.59 35.37 17.31
C THR A 213 -28.00 35.17 18.77
N ILE A 214 -27.34 34.28 19.52
CA ILE A 214 -27.54 34.09 20.96
C ILE A 214 -27.16 35.38 21.70
N ASP A 215 -26.00 35.97 21.42
CA ASP A 215 -25.57 37.25 22.01
C ASP A 215 -26.56 38.40 21.73
N LYS A 216 -27.15 38.43 20.53
CA LYS A 216 -28.20 39.41 20.17
C LYS A 216 -29.50 39.15 20.93
N LEU A 217 -29.89 37.90 21.14
CA LEU A 217 -31.08 37.53 21.91
C LEU A 217 -30.89 37.82 23.40
N ILE A 218 -29.72 37.49 23.98
CA ILE A 218 -29.37 37.83 25.37
C ILE A 218 -29.44 39.36 25.57
N LYS A 219 -28.89 40.14 24.63
CA LYS A 219 -28.97 41.61 24.69
C LYS A 219 -30.41 42.15 24.58
N LYS A 220 -31.27 41.52 23.76
CA LYS A 220 -32.70 41.86 23.71
C LYS A 220 -33.42 41.53 25.02
N VAL A 221 -33.25 40.32 25.56
CA VAL A 221 -33.86 39.91 26.83
C VAL A 221 -33.41 40.84 27.96
N ALA A 222 -32.14 41.24 28.02
CA ALA A 222 -31.66 42.21 29.00
C ALA A 222 -32.23 43.63 28.80
N GLN A 223 -32.57 44.03 27.57
CA GLN A 223 -33.24 45.31 27.28
C GLN A 223 -34.73 45.26 27.66
N GLU A 224 -35.43 44.20 27.26
CA GLU A 224 -36.84 43.95 27.58
C GLU A 224 -37.06 43.79 29.09
N GLN A 225 -36.14 43.10 29.79
CA GLN A 225 -36.16 42.99 31.26
C GLN A 225 -35.91 44.35 31.93
N LYS A 226 -34.95 45.15 31.44
CA LYS A 226 -34.74 46.51 31.98
C LYS A 226 -35.95 47.42 31.76
N GLN A 227 -36.63 47.32 30.61
CA GLN A 227 -37.88 48.03 30.36
C GLN A 227 -39.00 47.57 31.30
N LEU A 228 -39.11 46.26 31.55
CA LEU A 228 -40.05 45.71 32.52
C LEU A 228 -39.76 46.21 33.95
N ASP A 229 -38.50 46.25 34.37
CA ASP A 229 -38.10 46.80 35.67
C ASP A 229 -38.43 48.31 35.78
N GLU A 230 -38.25 49.08 34.70
CA GLU A 230 -38.61 50.51 34.62
C GLU A 230 -40.13 50.73 34.71
N GLU A 231 -40.94 49.93 34.03
CA GLU A 231 -42.41 49.96 34.12
C GLU A 231 -42.94 49.46 35.47
N ILE A 232 -42.28 48.48 36.10
CA ILE A 232 -42.59 48.02 37.46
C ILE A 232 -42.33 49.14 38.47
N LEU A 233 -41.21 49.86 38.35
CA LEU A 233 -40.92 51.01 39.21
C LEU A 233 -41.89 52.18 38.98
N ALA A 234 -42.27 52.44 37.73
CA ALA A 234 -43.26 53.46 37.40
C ALA A 234 -44.65 53.14 37.98
N THR A 235 -45.12 51.89 37.81
CA THR A 235 -46.42 51.45 38.35
C THR A 235 -46.43 51.43 39.89
N GLN A 236 -45.34 50.98 40.53
CA GLN A 236 -45.17 51.11 42.00
C GLN A 236 -45.19 52.57 42.45
N HIS A 237 -44.52 53.49 41.74
CA HIS A 237 -44.55 54.91 42.07
C HIS A 237 -45.96 55.48 41.98
N THR A 238 -46.70 55.21 40.91
CA THR A 238 -48.08 55.68 40.76
C THR A 238 -49.02 55.03 41.78
N GLN A 239 -48.77 53.80 42.22
CA GLN A 239 -49.53 53.16 43.29
C GLN A 239 -49.31 53.89 44.62
N VAL A 240 -48.06 54.24 44.96
CA VAL A 240 -47.75 55.03 46.18
C VAL A 240 -48.40 56.43 46.13
N GLU A 241 -48.49 57.06 44.96
CA GLU A 241 -49.23 58.31 44.79
C GLU A 241 -50.74 58.13 44.98
N LEU A 242 -51.34 57.06 44.45
CA LEU A 242 -52.76 56.73 44.65
C LEU A 242 -53.09 56.41 46.11
N ASP A 243 -52.26 55.60 46.78
CA ASP A 243 -52.43 55.27 48.20
C ASP A 243 -52.31 56.54 49.07
N ARG A 244 -51.34 57.41 48.78
CA ARG A 244 -51.21 58.74 49.42
C ARG A 244 -52.44 59.60 49.18
N CYS A 245 -52.95 59.70 47.94
CA CYS A 245 -54.16 60.45 47.66
C CYS A 245 -55.37 59.85 48.40
N ALA A 246 -55.45 58.53 48.56
CA ALA A 246 -56.51 57.87 49.33
C ALA A 246 -56.42 58.16 50.85
N ASP A 247 -55.21 58.29 51.40
CA ASP A 247 -54.97 58.76 52.77
C ASP A 247 -55.38 60.24 52.93
N GLU A 248 -54.98 61.10 51.98
CA GLU A 248 -55.36 62.53 51.95
C GLU A 248 -56.90 62.70 51.81
N TYR A 249 -57.57 61.88 51.00
CA TYR A 249 -59.04 61.83 50.92
C TYR A 249 -59.68 61.37 52.23
N ARG A 250 -59.16 60.31 52.88
CA ARG A 250 -59.66 59.85 54.19
C ARG A 250 -59.57 60.96 55.23
N LYS A 251 -58.43 61.66 55.29
CA LYS A 251 -58.26 62.82 56.17
C LYS A 251 -59.25 63.95 55.86
N ILE A 252 -59.44 64.32 54.60
CA ILE A 252 -60.44 65.34 54.22
C ILE A 252 -61.87 64.93 54.61
N HIS A 253 -62.18 63.63 54.59
CA HIS A 253 -63.45 63.10 55.09
C HIS A 253 -63.57 63.15 56.63
N GLU A 254 -62.49 62.91 57.38
CA GLU A 254 -62.43 63.07 58.83
C GLU A 254 -62.55 64.55 59.25
N ASP A 255 -61.78 65.44 58.62
CA ASP A 255 -61.84 66.90 58.82
C ASP A 255 -63.26 67.45 58.51
N ARG A 256 -63.90 66.94 57.44
CA ARG A 256 -65.31 67.24 57.11
C ARG A 256 -66.29 66.68 58.15
N GLY A 257 -66.01 65.51 58.72
CA GLY A 257 -66.80 64.92 59.80
C GLY A 257 -66.80 65.82 61.03
N GLY A 258 -65.61 66.22 61.50
CA GLY A 258 -65.46 67.17 62.61
C GLY A 258 -66.18 68.50 62.37
N LEU A 259 -66.07 69.07 61.16
CA LEU A 259 -66.81 70.28 60.77
C LEU A 259 -68.33 70.11 60.78
N LEU A 260 -68.84 68.91 60.48
CA LEU A 260 -70.27 68.60 60.58
C LEU A 260 -70.72 68.43 62.03
N ASP A 261 -69.91 67.79 62.88
CA ASP A 261 -70.17 67.69 64.33
C ASP A 261 -70.14 69.07 65.01
N GLU A 262 -69.18 69.93 64.65
CA GLU A 262 -69.13 71.33 65.10
C GLU A 262 -70.37 72.10 64.65
N TRP A 263 -70.78 71.96 63.38
CA TRP A 263 -71.98 72.61 62.85
C TRP A 263 -73.27 72.10 63.50
N GLU A 264 -73.42 70.79 63.71
CA GLU A 264 -74.56 70.23 64.46
C GLU A 264 -74.60 70.77 65.89
N ASN A 265 -73.47 70.86 66.58
CA ASN A 265 -73.41 71.44 67.91
C ASN A 265 -73.81 72.93 67.92
N VAL A 266 -73.38 73.71 66.92
CA VAL A 266 -73.85 75.10 66.75
C VAL A 266 -75.37 75.13 66.53
N VAL A 267 -75.93 74.30 65.64
CA VAL A 267 -77.38 74.22 65.39
C VAL A 267 -78.16 73.83 66.65
N ARG A 268 -77.66 72.87 67.45
CA ARG A 268 -78.25 72.50 68.75
C ARG A 268 -78.27 73.70 69.70
N THR A 269 -77.15 74.43 69.85
CA THR A 269 -77.12 75.64 70.70
C THR A 269 -77.98 76.81 70.20
N ILE A 270 -78.30 76.86 68.90
CA ILE A 270 -79.30 77.79 68.36
C ILE A 270 -80.71 77.34 68.77
N ALA A 271 -81.06 76.06 68.58
CA ALA A 271 -82.36 75.52 69.00
C ALA A 271 -82.60 75.66 70.51
N ASP A 272 -81.59 75.44 71.35
CA ASP A 272 -81.66 75.66 72.80
C ASP A 272 -81.91 77.14 73.15
N ARG A 273 -81.31 78.07 72.39
CA ARG A 273 -81.55 79.52 72.54
C ARG A 273 -82.96 79.91 72.08
N ASP A 274 -83.43 79.37 70.96
CA ASP A 274 -84.79 79.63 70.46
C ASP A 274 -85.86 79.09 71.45
N ASN A 275 -85.63 77.91 72.04
CA ASN A 275 -86.45 77.40 73.13
C ASN A 275 -86.43 78.32 74.36
N ALA A 276 -85.26 78.83 74.76
CA ALA A 276 -85.15 79.79 75.87
C ALA A 276 -85.86 81.13 75.55
N ILE A 277 -85.81 81.59 74.30
CA ILE A 277 -86.54 82.77 73.82
C ILE A 277 -88.05 82.54 73.85
N GLN A 278 -88.53 81.35 73.46
CA GLN A 278 -89.96 81.00 73.57
C GLN A 278 -90.45 80.98 75.02
N VAL A 279 -89.68 80.41 75.96
CA VAL A 279 -90.01 80.43 77.39
C VAL A 279 -90.02 81.87 77.94
N ALA A 280 -89.04 82.70 77.57
CA ALA A 280 -89.03 84.11 77.96
C ALA A 280 -90.22 84.90 77.36
N ALA A 281 -90.64 84.59 76.14
CA ALA A 281 -91.80 85.19 75.50
C ALA A 281 -93.13 84.76 76.16
N GLN A 282 -93.24 83.50 76.59
CA GLN A 282 -94.39 83.01 77.38
C GLN A 282 -94.49 83.75 78.72
N GLN A 283 -93.37 83.90 79.45
CA GLN A 283 -93.33 84.68 80.70
C GLN A 283 -93.70 86.16 80.50
N TYR A 284 -93.32 86.76 79.35
CA TYR A 284 -93.76 88.11 78.97
C TYR A 284 -95.26 88.18 78.67
N ALA A 285 -95.83 87.15 78.03
CA ALA A 285 -97.28 87.05 77.76
C ALA A 285 -98.09 86.89 79.06
N GLU A 286 -97.63 86.06 79.99
CA GLU A 286 -98.21 85.91 81.33
C GLU A 286 -98.14 87.23 82.12
N GLY A 287 -96.98 87.90 82.11
CA GLY A 287 -96.80 89.20 82.76
C GLY A 287 -97.70 90.31 82.19
N THR A 288 -97.89 90.34 80.88
CA THR A 288 -98.78 91.33 80.24
C THR A 288 -100.27 91.01 80.45
N ALA A 289 -100.68 89.74 80.45
CA ALA A 289 -102.03 89.35 80.83
C ALA A 289 -102.36 89.71 82.29
N TRP A 290 -101.40 89.52 83.21
CA TRP A 290 -101.54 89.93 84.61
C TRP A 290 -101.68 91.44 84.78
N VAL A 291 -100.95 92.25 83.98
CA VAL A 291 -101.13 93.71 83.96
C VAL A 291 -102.51 94.09 83.44
N GLN A 292 -103.01 93.44 82.38
CA GLN A 292 -104.35 93.72 81.82
C GLN A 292 -105.47 93.43 82.84
N GLN A 293 -105.46 92.27 83.51
CA GLN A 293 -106.39 91.95 84.59
C GLN A 293 -106.38 93.01 85.70
N ARG A 294 -105.20 93.58 85.98
CA ARG A 294 -105.02 94.61 87.00
C ARG A 294 -105.45 96.01 86.55
N GLU A 295 -105.45 96.29 85.23
CA GLU A 295 -106.10 97.48 84.67
C GLU A 295 -107.62 97.35 84.63
N ASP A 296 -108.16 96.18 84.30
CA ASP A 296 -109.62 95.97 84.27
C ASP A 296 -110.23 96.09 85.68
N MET A 297 -109.61 95.47 86.69
CA MET A 297 -110.01 95.68 88.09
C MET A 297 -109.93 97.16 88.51
N LYS A 298 -109.00 97.94 87.96
CA LYS A 298 -108.93 99.39 88.19
C LYS A 298 -110.07 100.14 87.48
N ARG A 299 -110.48 99.72 86.27
CA ARG A 299 -111.64 100.28 85.55
C ARG A 299 -112.94 100.01 86.30
N GLU A 300 -113.08 98.83 86.91
CA GLU A 300 -114.23 98.48 87.76
C GLU A 300 -114.28 99.36 89.01
N LEU A 301 -113.18 99.44 89.78
CA LEU A 301 -113.08 100.33 90.95
C LEU A 301 -113.25 101.83 90.63
N GLN A 302 -112.96 102.26 89.38
CA GLN A 302 -113.25 103.63 88.94
C GLN A 302 -114.73 103.85 88.64
N LYS A 303 -115.46 102.86 88.10
CA LYS A 303 -116.92 102.95 87.94
C LYS A 303 -117.63 103.01 89.28
N GLU A 304 -117.25 102.16 90.24
CA GLU A 304 -117.81 102.19 91.60
C GLU A 304 -117.60 103.54 92.30
N LEU A 305 -116.51 104.25 91.96
CA LEU A 305 -116.25 105.61 92.44
C LEU A 305 -117.09 106.67 91.70
N ASP A 306 -117.27 106.55 90.38
CA ASP A 306 -118.09 107.47 89.59
C ASP A 306 -119.58 107.35 89.95
N ASP A 307 -120.11 106.12 90.09
CA ASP A 307 -121.48 105.84 90.55
C ASP A 307 -121.74 106.47 91.94
N ALA A 308 -120.80 106.33 92.89
CA ALA A 308 -120.89 106.94 94.22
C ALA A 308 -120.81 108.48 94.21
N ASN A 309 -120.12 109.06 93.21
CA ASN A 309 -120.11 110.51 93.00
C ASN A 309 -121.47 111.01 92.45
N GLU A 310 -122.15 110.25 91.60
CA GLU A 310 -123.50 110.59 91.12
C GLU A 310 -124.53 110.53 92.27
N GLU A 311 -124.52 109.49 93.12
CA GLU A 311 -125.35 109.44 94.33
C GLU A 311 -125.10 110.66 95.24
N THR A 312 -123.83 111.05 95.42
CA THR A 312 -123.44 112.22 96.22
C THR A 312 -123.96 113.54 95.63
N GLN A 313 -124.00 113.68 94.30
CA GLN A 313 -124.59 114.86 93.64
C GLN A 313 -126.10 114.94 93.83
N VAL A 314 -126.82 113.81 93.75
CA VAL A 314 -128.27 113.75 94.01
C VAL A 314 -128.58 114.15 95.45
N ILE A 315 -127.79 113.68 96.43
CA ILE A 315 -127.93 114.08 97.84
C ILE A 315 -127.76 115.60 98.00
N ASN A 316 -126.72 116.19 97.41
CA ASN A 316 -126.48 117.64 97.49
C ASN A 316 -127.62 118.48 96.89
N TYR A 317 -128.21 118.07 95.77
CA TYR A 317 -129.39 118.75 95.19
C TYR A 317 -130.58 118.78 96.17
N THR A 318 -130.85 117.66 96.86
CA THR A 318 -131.93 117.62 97.87
C THR A 318 -131.65 118.45 99.12
N ILE A 319 -130.39 118.83 99.39
CA ILE A 319 -130.02 119.73 100.48
C ILE A 319 -130.32 121.19 100.09
N GLU A 320 -129.90 121.65 98.90
CA GLU A 320 -130.19 123.02 98.43
C GLU A 320 -131.69 123.35 98.41
N GLU A 321 -132.52 122.38 98.03
CA GLU A 321 -133.98 122.56 97.97
C GLU A 321 -134.61 122.65 99.38
N ARG A 322 -134.06 121.91 100.35
CA ARG A 322 -134.46 122.02 101.77
C ARG A 322 -134.02 123.35 102.40
N GLU A 323 -132.85 123.86 102.04
CA GLU A 323 -132.35 125.15 102.54
C GLU A 323 -133.17 126.34 101.99
N ARG A 324 -133.54 126.32 100.69
CA ARG A 324 -134.44 127.34 100.13
C ARG A 324 -135.78 127.41 100.86
N GLN A 325 -136.37 126.26 101.20
CA GLN A 325 -137.64 126.18 101.93
C GLN A 325 -137.49 126.71 103.37
N ALA A 326 -136.39 126.39 104.06
CA ALA A 326 -136.12 126.86 105.42
C ALA A 326 -135.98 128.39 105.52
N GLN A 327 -135.51 129.06 104.46
CA GLN A 327 -135.37 130.51 104.43
C GLN A 327 -136.72 131.22 104.28
N GLN A 328 -137.62 130.71 103.41
CA GLN A 328 -138.93 131.32 103.16
C GLN A 328 -139.84 131.35 104.40
N TYR A 329 -139.69 130.41 105.34
CA TYR A 329 -140.46 130.40 106.59
C TYR A 329 -139.98 131.39 107.66
N ARG A 330 -138.85 132.08 107.48
CA ARG A 330 -138.32 133.04 108.48
C ARG A 330 -138.83 134.46 108.30
N ASP A 331 -139.00 134.92 107.05
CA ASP A 331 -139.31 136.33 106.77
C ASP A 331 -140.82 136.66 106.84
N ALA A 332 -141.69 135.66 106.83
CA ALA A 332 -143.14 135.83 106.74
C ALA A 332 -143.88 136.08 108.07
N ILE A 333 -143.17 136.08 109.21
CA ILE A 333 -143.80 136.02 110.55
C ILE A 333 -144.38 137.37 111.05
N PRO A 334 -143.74 138.54 110.88
CA PRO A 334 -144.24 139.80 111.48
C PRO A 334 -145.59 140.36 110.97
N PRO A 335 -145.94 140.37 109.67
CA PRO A 335 -147.16 141.06 109.21
C PRO A 335 -148.45 140.41 109.70
N VAL A 336 -148.40 139.12 110.07
CA VAL A 336 -149.54 138.38 110.67
C VAL A 336 -149.96 139.00 112.01
N ALA A 337 -149.09 139.76 112.69
CA ALA A 337 -149.42 140.43 113.94
C ALA A 337 -150.26 141.72 113.76
N GLN A 338 -150.38 142.29 112.56
CA GLN A 338 -151.03 143.60 112.37
C GLN A 338 -152.53 143.55 112.01
N GLN A 339 -153.06 142.42 111.53
CA GLN A 339 -154.47 142.33 111.06
C GLN A 339 -155.39 141.44 111.91
N VAL A 340 -154.90 140.94 113.06
CA VAL A 340 -155.75 140.19 114.02
C VAL A 340 -156.58 141.12 114.91
N GLN A 341 -156.20 142.40 115.07
CA GLN A 341 -156.90 143.36 115.94
C GLN A 341 -157.94 144.23 115.19
N GLU A 342 -157.72 144.62 113.92
CA GLU A 342 -158.70 145.43 113.16
C GLU A 342 -160.03 144.69 112.90
N ILE A 343 -160.04 143.36 113.02
CA ILE A 343 -161.25 142.52 112.90
C ILE A 343 -161.96 142.31 114.26
N GLU A 344 -161.43 142.84 115.37
CA GLU A 344 -162.21 142.97 116.61
C GLU A 344 -163.23 144.11 116.56
N ASP A 345 -162.89 145.25 115.94
CA ASP A 345 -163.66 146.50 116.10
C ASP A 345 -164.96 146.56 115.29
N GLU A 346 -165.06 145.92 114.11
CA GLU A 346 -166.25 146.06 113.26
C GLU A 346 -166.88 144.77 112.73
N VAL A 347 -168.01 144.25 113.22
CA VAL A 347 -168.96 144.68 114.29
C VAL A 347 -169.77 145.97 114.04
N SER A 348 -169.25 146.97 113.31
CA SER A 348 -170.03 148.00 112.59
C SER A 348 -170.37 147.56 111.14
N ALA A 349 -169.77 146.45 110.70
CA ALA A 349 -170.48 145.35 110.03
C ALA A 349 -171.28 145.78 108.77
N MET A 350 -172.52 145.29 108.66
CA MET A 350 -173.70 146.06 108.24
C MET A 350 -173.54 147.15 107.16
N ARG A 351 -172.83 146.87 106.07
CA ARG A 351 -173.33 147.14 104.71
C ARG A 351 -172.61 146.24 103.69
N GLU A 352 -173.15 145.09 103.29
CA GLU A 352 -174.58 144.78 103.11
C GLU A 352 -175.32 145.93 102.41
N ARG A 353 -175.16 146.02 101.09
CA ARG A 353 -176.27 145.71 100.17
C ARG A 353 -175.70 145.54 98.76
N VAL A 354 -176.09 144.54 97.97
CA VAL A 354 -177.48 144.10 97.68
C VAL A 354 -178.32 145.27 97.10
N ALA A 355 -177.66 146.37 96.69
CA ALA A 355 -178.28 147.56 96.09
C ALA A 355 -177.24 148.28 95.20
N ARG A 356 -176.89 147.77 94.03
CA ARG A 356 -177.76 147.28 92.93
C ARG A 356 -176.87 146.52 91.92
N ALA A 357 -177.34 145.72 90.98
CA ALA A 357 -178.61 145.04 90.71
C ALA A 357 -178.28 144.00 89.62
N LEU A 358 -178.72 142.73 89.60
CA LEU A 358 -179.88 142.11 90.27
C LEU A 358 -181.23 142.78 89.93
N ARG A 359 -181.34 143.30 88.71
CA ARG A 359 -182.63 143.61 88.05
C ARG A 359 -182.73 142.91 86.70
N ASP A 360 -181.71 143.02 85.86
CA ASP A 360 -181.88 142.72 84.43
C ASP A 360 -181.55 141.26 84.01
N LYS A 361 -181.15 140.41 84.96
CA LYS A 361 -181.10 138.93 84.80
C LYS A 361 -182.49 138.29 84.59
N ARG A 362 -183.59 139.05 84.71
CA ARG A 362 -184.95 138.51 84.90
C ARG A 362 -185.99 138.88 83.83
N SER A 363 -185.57 138.94 82.56
CA SER A 363 -186.43 138.70 81.39
C SER A 363 -185.82 137.66 80.42
N LEU A 364 -185.25 136.56 80.92
CA LEU A 364 -185.99 135.36 81.35
C LEU A 364 -186.80 134.69 80.22
N LEU A 365 -186.07 133.99 79.35
CA LEU A 365 -186.47 132.69 78.77
C LEU A 365 -187.81 132.61 78.00
N THR A 366 -188.10 133.56 77.11
CA THR A 366 -189.20 133.45 76.12
C THR A 366 -188.77 133.76 74.68
N GLN A 367 -187.60 133.22 74.27
CA GLN A 367 -187.02 133.15 72.90
C GLN A 367 -185.57 132.62 73.08
N LEU A 368 -185.26 131.35 73.35
CA LEU A 368 -185.82 130.07 72.92
C LEU A 368 -185.96 129.90 71.38
N GLN A 369 -184.92 129.24 70.84
CA GLN A 369 -185.02 127.89 70.27
C GLN A 369 -185.56 127.72 68.85
N ASP A 370 -186.45 128.59 68.36
CA ASP A 370 -187.11 128.39 67.06
C ASP A 370 -186.43 129.21 65.93
N MET A 371 -186.24 128.71 64.69
CA MET A 371 -187.09 127.77 63.95
C MET A 371 -188.56 128.26 63.93
N LYS A 372 -188.86 129.46 63.43
CA LYS A 372 -188.59 129.78 62.01
C LYS A 372 -188.61 131.29 61.69
N GLU A 373 -187.82 132.12 62.40
CA GLU A 373 -187.81 133.58 62.10
C GLU A 373 -186.49 134.24 61.67
N ASN A 374 -185.76 133.49 60.84
CA ASN A 374 -185.09 133.97 59.60
C ASN A 374 -183.65 134.56 59.66
N LEU A 375 -182.92 134.27 58.58
CA LEU A 375 -182.44 135.15 57.48
C LEU A 375 -182.50 136.70 57.62
N VAL A 376 -183.27 137.27 58.55
CA VAL A 376 -183.51 138.71 58.72
C VAL A 376 -183.61 138.98 60.23
N ARG A 377 -182.60 139.58 60.86
CA ARG A 377 -182.39 141.02 60.64
C ARG A 377 -180.93 141.46 60.42
N ARG A 378 -180.63 141.55 59.12
CA ARG A 378 -179.80 142.62 58.51
C ARG A 378 -180.17 144.06 58.92
N ALA A 379 -181.34 144.29 59.55
CA ALA A 379 -182.07 145.56 59.43
C ALA A 379 -182.31 146.36 60.73
N ALA A 380 -181.67 146.03 61.85
CA ALA A 380 -181.58 146.86 63.06
C ALA A 380 -180.47 146.28 63.95
N GLU A 381 -179.34 146.94 64.21
CA GLU A 381 -178.98 148.32 63.88
C GLU A 381 -178.24 148.44 62.53
N LEU A 382 -179.04 148.39 61.47
CA LEU A 382 -178.96 149.43 60.44
C LEU A 382 -178.66 150.80 61.09
N VAL A 383 -177.93 151.65 60.37
CA VAL A 383 -178.01 153.11 60.61
C VAL A 383 -177.30 153.59 61.91
N ALA A 384 -176.35 152.82 62.46
CA ALA A 384 -175.43 153.30 63.50
C ALA A 384 -174.16 154.04 62.98
N ILE A 385 -173.68 153.77 61.76
CA ILE A 385 -173.23 154.75 60.74
C ILE A 385 -173.52 154.07 59.40
N GLU A 386 -174.80 153.83 59.07
CA GLU A 386 -175.47 154.74 58.13
C GLU A 386 -176.19 155.97 58.75
N LYS A 387 -176.18 156.16 60.08
CA LYS A 387 -176.29 157.49 60.71
C LYS A 387 -175.29 157.73 61.82
N ARG A 388 -175.58 157.24 63.04
CA ARG A 388 -174.92 157.66 64.28
C ARG A 388 -175.01 156.60 65.37
N ARG A 389 -173.96 156.33 66.15
CA ARG A 389 -173.02 157.30 66.79
C ARG A 389 -173.79 158.38 67.54
N GLU A 390 -174.72 157.88 68.36
CA GLU A 390 -175.48 158.59 69.39
C GLU A 390 -175.74 157.59 70.56
N GLU A 391 -174.76 156.95 71.24
CA GLU A 391 -173.27 157.01 71.19
C GLU A 391 -172.60 155.88 72.07
N ALA A 392 -171.94 154.87 71.48
CA ALA A 392 -170.90 153.93 72.03
C ALA A 392 -171.19 152.90 73.17
N ALA A 393 -170.78 151.62 72.97
CA ALA A 393 -170.37 150.59 73.97
C ALA A 393 -169.76 149.34 73.26
N SER A 394 -169.10 148.39 73.97
CA SER A 394 -168.44 147.19 73.38
C SER A 394 -168.47 145.91 74.26
N ARG A 395 -167.89 144.80 73.75
CA ARG A 395 -167.65 143.45 74.34
C ARG A 395 -168.72 142.35 74.22
N LEU A 396 -168.21 141.15 73.88
CA LEU A 396 -168.64 139.77 74.28
C LEU A 396 -170.06 139.27 73.94
N ASP A 397 -170.24 137.94 73.97
CA ASP A 397 -171.50 137.22 73.70
C ASP A 397 -171.55 136.68 72.21
N GLY A 398 -171.74 135.42 71.80
CA GLY A 398 -171.89 134.13 72.53
C GLY A 398 -171.52 132.86 71.75
N GLU A 399 -171.14 132.91 70.47
CA GLU A 399 -170.28 131.90 69.83
C GLU A 399 -168.83 132.26 70.22
N MET A 400 -168.49 131.99 71.47
CA MET A 400 -167.42 132.65 72.21
C MET A 400 -166.60 131.66 73.08
N ASP A 401 -165.38 131.96 73.50
CA ASP A 401 -164.66 133.24 73.47
C ASP A 401 -163.69 133.35 72.26
N ALA A 402 -164.34 133.43 71.11
CA ALA A 402 -163.98 134.03 69.82
C ALA A 402 -162.67 134.82 69.71
N ALA A 403 -162.12 134.77 68.49
CA ALA A 403 -161.17 135.76 68.04
C ALA A 403 -161.81 137.17 67.93
N ALA A 404 -161.07 138.17 68.41
CA ALA A 404 -161.08 139.57 67.99
C ALA A 404 -162.20 140.51 68.48
N ASP A 405 -162.19 140.79 69.79
CA ASP A 405 -162.45 142.15 70.33
C ASP A 405 -161.52 142.37 71.55
N MET A 406 -160.37 143.05 71.51
CA MET A 406 -159.71 143.89 70.49
C MET A 406 -158.22 143.49 70.35
N GLN A 407 -157.60 143.54 69.16
CA GLN A 407 -156.80 144.65 68.61
C GLN A 407 -155.68 145.22 69.52
N LEU A 408 -154.43 145.41 69.07
CA LEU A 408 -153.80 145.13 67.75
C LEU A 408 -152.25 145.11 67.86
N GLN A 409 -151.58 144.44 66.92
CA GLN A 409 -150.11 144.38 66.66
C GLN A 409 -149.29 143.17 67.17
N THR A 410 -149.90 141.98 67.16
CA THR A 410 -149.21 140.70 66.86
C THR A 410 -150.11 139.86 65.95
N GLU A 411 -149.64 138.98 65.05
CA GLU A 411 -148.29 138.81 64.48
C GLU A 411 -148.30 138.25 63.03
N LEU A 412 -149.44 137.69 62.59
CA LEU A 412 -149.57 136.79 61.43
C LEU A 412 -149.46 137.49 60.06
N ILE A 413 -148.26 137.94 59.69
CA ILE A 413 -147.93 138.39 58.32
C ILE A 413 -146.69 137.67 57.76
N THR A 414 -145.64 137.44 58.55
CA THR A 414 -144.33 137.04 58.02
C THR A 414 -144.19 135.56 57.64
N GLN A 415 -145.05 134.65 58.12
CA GLN A 415 -144.89 133.22 57.85
C GLN A 415 -145.61 132.73 56.58
N LEU A 416 -146.88 133.05 56.37
CA LEU A 416 -147.72 132.38 55.36
C LEU A 416 -147.99 133.14 54.05
N LEU A 417 -147.07 134.05 53.68
CA LEU A 417 -146.71 134.19 52.26
C LEU A 417 -146.23 132.85 51.66
N ALA A 418 -145.72 131.93 52.49
CA ALA A 418 -145.26 130.59 52.08
C ALA A 418 -146.35 129.59 51.65
N ASP A 419 -147.65 129.88 51.88
CA ASP A 419 -148.74 128.90 51.60
C ASP A 419 -149.57 129.22 50.35
N ALA A 420 -149.59 130.47 49.89
CA ALA A 420 -149.92 130.77 48.49
C ALA A 420 -148.97 130.03 47.53
N ASP A 421 -147.74 129.82 47.97
CA ASP A 421 -146.69 129.07 47.32
C ASP A 421 -146.96 127.54 47.25
N LYS A 422 -147.85 126.98 48.10
CA LYS A 422 -148.05 125.52 48.20
C LYS A 422 -149.00 124.94 47.16
N THR A 423 -149.99 125.69 46.67
CA THR A 423 -151.01 125.15 45.74
C THR A 423 -150.46 125.01 44.31
N SER A 424 -149.62 125.94 43.85
CA SER A 424 -148.85 125.77 42.60
C SER A 424 -147.96 124.54 42.67
N LYS A 425 -147.21 124.38 43.78
CA LYS A 425 -146.31 123.25 44.02
C LYS A 425 -147.00 121.89 44.10
N ASN A 426 -148.34 121.82 44.23
CA ASN A 426 -149.02 120.53 44.33
C ASN A 426 -149.18 119.83 42.98
N LEU A 427 -149.39 120.55 41.87
CA LEU A 427 -149.41 119.93 40.52
C LEU A 427 -148.00 119.66 39.99
N GLU A 428 -146.98 120.40 40.45
CA GLU A 428 -145.57 120.09 40.17
C GLU A 428 -145.13 118.78 40.85
N LYS A 429 -145.64 118.48 42.07
CA LYS A 429 -145.33 117.25 42.81
C LYS A 429 -145.79 115.98 42.09
N ASP A 430 -146.91 115.99 41.39
CA ASP A 430 -147.40 114.81 40.66
C ASP A 430 -146.46 114.44 39.50
N ILE A 431 -145.89 115.45 38.83
CA ILE A 431 -144.83 115.27 37.82
C ILE A 431 -143.51 114.81 38.48
N GLU A 432 -143.21 115.28 39.70
CA GLU A 432 -141.98 114.96 40.41
C GLU A 432 -141.96 113.53 41.01
N GLN A 433 -143.11 113.00 41.44
CA GLN A 433 -143.21 111.61 41.91
C GLN A 433 -142.87 110.60 40.81
N LEU A 434 -143.36 110.83 39.58
CA LEU A 434 -143.02 109.99 38.41
C LEU A 434 -141.52 110.03 38.08
N LYS A 435 -140.89 111.21 38.14
CA LYS A 435 -139.43 111.36 37.96
C LYS A 435 -138.62 110.59 39.01
N LYS A 436 -139.07 110.58 40.28
CA LYS A 436 -138.39 109.89 41.38
C LYS A 436 -138.39 108.36 41.21
N GLN A 437 -139.49 107.76 40.71
CA GLN A 437 -139.52 106.33 40.37
C GLN A 437 -138.61 105.98 39.18
N GLN A 438 -138.54 106.85 38.16
CA GLN A 438 -137.65 106.65 37.02
C GLN A 438 -136.16 106.69 37.41
N PHE A 439 -135.79 107.56 38.35
CA PHE A 439 -134.41 107.68 38.82
C PHE A 439 -133.94 106.45 39.62
N SER A 440 -134.75 105.93 40.55
CA SER A 440 -134.35 104.77 41.36
C SER A 440 -134.17 103.50 40.53
N SER A 441 -135.03 103.27 39.54
CA SER A 441 -134.92 102.14 38.60
C SER A 441 -133.63 102.21 37.77
N ASN A 442 -133.29 103.39 37.24
CA ASN A 442 -132.02 103.61 36.53
C ASN A 442 -130.79 103.45 37.43
N GLN A 443 -130.86 103.89 38.68
CA GLN A 443 -129.75 103.75 39.64
C GLN A 443 -129.51 102.28 40.03
N GLY A 444 -130.56 101.46 40.11
CA GLY A 444 -130.42 100.00 40.25
C GLY A 444 -129.74 99.36 39.03
N LEU A 445 -130.16 99.74 37.82
CA LEU A 445 -129.60 99.22 36.56
C LEU A 445 -128.11 99.57 36.39
N ALA A 446 -127.69 100.76 36.85
CA ALA A 446 -126.29 101.18 36.87
C ALA A 446 -125.41 100.25 37.75
N LYS A 447 -125.84 99.97 38.99
CA LYS A 447 -125.09 99.10 39.93
C LYS A 447 -124.90 97.68 39.40
N VAL A 448 -125.89 97.12 38.71
CA VAL A 448 -125.79 95.79 38.08
C VAL A 448 -124.78 95.78 36.93
N ARG A 449 -124.68 96.85 36.14
CA ARG A 449 -123.67 96.97 35.07
C ARG A 449 -122.24 97.09 35.64
N GLU A 450 -122.08 97.77 36.77
CA GLU A 450 -120.80 97.90 37.45
C GLU A 450 -120.30 96.54 38.01
N SER A 451 -121.19 95.72 38.59
CA SER A 451 -120.86 94.36 39.02
C SER A 451 -120.59 93.41 37.84
N GLN A 452 -121.29 93.58 36.71
CA GLN A 452 -121.01 92.83 35.48
C GLN A 452 -119.61 93.15 34.92
N ASN A 453 -119.22 94.43 34.89
CA ASN A 453 -117.92 94.85 34.37
C ASN A 453 -116.75 94.37 35.25
N THR A 454 -116.90 94.38 36.56
CA THR A 454 -115.89 93.83 37.49
C THR A 454 -115.76 92.31 37.36
N LEU A 455 -116.88 91.57 37.23
CA LEU A 455 -116.83 90.13 36.94
C LEU A 455 -116.15 89.82 35.59
N LEU A 456 -116.41 90.61 34.54
CA LEU A 456 -115.71 90.47 33.25
C LEU A 456 -114.21 90.72 33.36
N ALA A 457 -113.78 91.67 34.20
CA ALA A 457 -112.36 91.92 34.47
C ALA A 457 -111.70 90.75 35.22
N HIS A 458 -112.39 90.14 36.19
CA HIS A 458 -111.89 88.93 36.87
C HIS A 458 -111.78 87.74 35.90
N ILE A 459 -112.77 87.55 35.00
CA ILE A 459 -112.74 86.47 33.99
C ILE A 459 -111.57 86.66 33.02
N SER A 460 -111.31 87.88 32.53
CA SER A 460 -110.19 88.13 31.61
C SER A 460 -108.82 87.96 32.29
N GLY A 461 -108.70 88.36 33.56
CA GLY A 461 -107.52 88.09 34.39
C GLY A 461 -107.26 86.59 34.60
N ALA A 462 -108.30 85.82 34.91
CA ALA A 462 -108.20 84.36 35.05
C ALA A 462 -107.85 83.67 33.72
N GLN A 463 -108.39 84.13 32.58
CA GLN A 463 -108.01 83.64 31.25
C GLN A 463 -106.55 83.97 30.89
N ALA A 464 -106.03 85.12 31.31
CA ALA A 464 -104.61 85.46 31.13
C ALA A 464 -103.70 84.55 31.97
N GLN A 465 -104.06 84.30 33.24
CA GLN A 465 -103.33 83.34 34.09
C GLN A 465 -103.37 81.91 33.50
N GLY A 466 -104.53 81.46 33.01
CA GLY A 466 -104.67 80.16 32.34
C GLY A 466 -103.78 80.01 31.11
N LYS A 467 -103.64 81.06 30.28
CA LYS A 467 -102.71 81.07 29.14
C LYS A 467 -101.25 81.01 29.58
N ASN A 468 -100.87 81.72 30.63
CA ASN A 468 -99.50 81.69 31.16
C ASN A 468 -99.15 80.32 31.75
N LEU A 469 -100.09 79.67 32.44
CA LEU A 469 -99.92 78.31 32.95
C LEU A 469 -99.81 77.29 31.81
N ALA A 470 -100.65 77.38 30.78
CA ALA A 470 -100.57 76.51 29.60
C ALA A 470 -99.23 76.68 28.85
N ALA A 471 -98.72 77.91 28.72
CA ALA A 471 -97.40 78.17 28.17
C ALA A 471 -96.27 77.54 29.02
N LYS A 472 -96.40 77.55 30.34
CA LYS A 472 -95.41 76.92 31.24
C LYS A 472 -95.48 75.38 31.21
N VAL A 473 -96.66 74.78 31.05
CA VAL A 473 -96.82 73.33 30.81
C VAL A 473 -96.12 72.94 29.51
N ASN A 474 -96.43 73.60 28.40
CA ASN A 474 -95.78 73.33 27.10
C ASN A 474 -94.25 73.47 27.16
N GLN A 475 -93.73 74.40 27.98
CA GLN A 475 -92.29 74.51 28.20
C GLN A 475 -91.74 73.28 28.94
N LEU A 476 -92.37 72.87 30.05
CA LEU A 476 -91.97 71.68 30.81
C LEU A 476 -92.08 70.38 30.01
N ASP A 477 -93.08 70.26 29.12
CA ASP A 477 -93.20 69.12 28.20
C ASP A 477 -92.06 69.09 27.18
N SER A 478 -91.59 70.25 26.70
CA SER A 478 -90.41 70.34 25.82
C SER A 478 -89.08 70.03 26.56
N GLU A 479 -88.99 70.42 27.84
CA GLU A 479 -87.89 70.06 28.73
C GLU A 479 -87.92 68.54 29.03
N SER A 480 -89.10 67.92 29.17
CA SER A 480 -89.26 66.47 29.30
C SER A 480 -88.86 65.72 28.02
N PHE A 481 -89.29 66.17 26.84
CA PHE A 481 -88.91 65.56 25.56
C PHE A 481 -87.39 65.63 25.30
N THR A 482 -86.74 66.74 25.66
CA THR A 482 -85.28 66.86 25.54
C THR A 482 -84.55 65.99 26.57
N GLN A 483 -85.08 65.85 27.80
CA GLN A 483 -84.57 64.89 28.79
C GLN A 483 -84.73 63.42 28.33
N GLN A 484 -85.83 63.06 27.68
CA GLN A 484 -86.00 61.73 27.06
C GLN A 484 -84.98 61.49 25.93
N GLY A 485 -84.69 62.51 25.11
CA GLY A 485 -83.63 62.44 24.11
C GLY A 485 -82.22 62.28 24.72
N VAL A 486 -81.96 62.93 25.86
CA VAL A 486 -80.70 62.74 26.61
C VAL A 486 -80.63 61.33 27.22
N LEU A 487 -81.72 60.84 27.83
CA LEU A 487 -81.80 59.47 28.35
C LEU A 487 -81.55 58.43 27.26
N TYR A 488 -82.19 58.53 26.10
CA TYR A 488 -81.99 57.58 24.99
C TYR A 488 -80.54 57.57 24.47
N ASN A 489 -79.88 58.73 24.44
CA ASN A 489 -78.45 58.82 24.10
C ASN A 489 -77.55 58.21 25.19
N ILE A 490 -77.91 58.35 26.46
CA ILE A 490 -77.21 57.71 27.59
C ILE A 490 -77.42 56.19 27.53
N GLU A 491 -78.65 55.70 27.32
CA GLU A 491 -78.98 54.28 27.17
C GLU A 491 -78.22 53.65 25.99
N PHE A 492 -78.14 54.32 24.84
CA PHE A 492 -77.34 53.85 23.71
C PHE A 492 -75.84 53.83 24.01
N SER A 493 -75.32 54.82 24.74
CA SER A 493 -73.94 54.84 25.22
C SER A 493 -73.66 53.72 26.23
N VAL A 494 -74.59 53.46 27.15
CA VAL A 494 -74.56 52.34 28.10
C VAL A 494 -74.53 51.02 27.33
N GLN A 495 -75.40 50.79 26.35
CA GLN A 495 -75.38 49.57 25.52
C GLN A 495 -74.08 49.37 24.74
N GLN A 496 -73.43 50.45 24.29
CA GLN A 496 -72.08 50.35 23.71
C GLN A 496 -71.03 49.99 24.76
N MET A 497 -71.09 50.60 25.94
CA MET A 497 -70.17 50.31 27.04
C MET A 497 -70.37 48.89 27.59
N GLU A 498 -71.61 48.40 27.70
CA GLU A 498 -71.94 47.01 28.05
C GLU A 498 -71.36 46.03 27.03
N LYS A 499 -71.50 46.30 25.72
CA LYS A 499 -70.87 45.47 24.67
C LYS A 499 -69.33 45.46 24.77
N ARG A 500 -68.71 46.59 25.13
CA ARG A 500 -67.25 46.67 25.35
C ARG A 500 -66.83 45.97 26.65
N VAL A 501 -67.62 46.10 27.72
CA VAL A 501 -67.41 45.47 29.03
C VAL A 501 -67.59 43.96 28.95
N ASN A 502 -68.60 43.45 28.26
CA ASN A 502 -68.81 42.01 28.09
C ASN A 502 -67.69 41.40 27.23
N ARG A 503 -67.25 42.11 26.17
CA ARG A 503 -66.07 41.70 25.40
C ARG A 503 -64.78 41.71 26.24
N ALA A 504 -64.64 42.64 27.19
CA ALA A 504 -63.52 42.67 28.16
C ALA A 504 -63.63 41.60 29.27
N LYS A 505 -64.85 41.22 29.67
CA LYS A 505 -65.14 40.09 30.58
C LYS A 505 -64.94 38.71 29.92
N GLY A 506 -64.62 38.65 28.62
CA GLY A 506 -64.42 37.41 27.87
C GLY A 506 -65.69 36.78 27.28
N GLU A 507 -66.81 37.49 27.30
CA GLU A 507 -68.03 37.09 26.58
C GLU A 507 -67.88 37.40 25.09
N ARG A 508 -67.43 36.39 24.34
CA ARG A 508 -67.47 36.37 22.88
C ARG A 508 -68.83 35.85 22.39
N THR A 509 -69.21 36.22 21.16
CA THR A 509 -70.34 35.62 20.43
C THR A 509 -70.22 34.09 20.38
N GLU A 510 -71.35 33.37 20.29
CA GLU A 510 -71.33 31.90 20.31
C GLU A 510 -70.44 31.30 19.21
N ASP A 511 -70.42 31.91 18.02
CA ASP A 511 -69.62 31.43 16.89
C ASP A 511 -68.11 31.64 17.12
N GLU A 512 -67.69 32.83 17.59
CA GLU A 512 -66.32 33.06 18.07
C GLU A 512 -65.94 32.07 19.21
N ARG A 513 -66.91 31.67 20.04
CA ARG A 513 -66.71 30.65 21.08
C ARG A 513 -66.56 29.25 20.49
N ARG A 514 -67.36 28.86 19.50
CA ARG A 514 -67.30 27.55 18.82
C ARG A 514 -65.98 27.37 18.09
N GLU A 515 -65.59 28.32 17.24
CA GLU A 515 -64.31 28.29 16.51
C GLU A 515 -63.11 28.14 17.46
N LEU A 516 -63.12 28.85 18.59
CA LEU A 516 -62.05 28.75 19.59
C LEU A 516 -62.07 27.42 20.35
N HIS A 517 -63.23 26.84 20.66
CA HIS A 517 -63.29 25.50 21.28
C HIS A 517 -62.87 24.40 20.30
N GLU A 518 -63.27 24.47 19.02
CA GLU A 518 -62.77 23.55 17.99
C GLU A 518 -61.25 23.65 17.85
N LYS A 519 -60.69 24.86 17.87
CA LYS A 519 -59.24 25.08 17.78
C LYS A 519 -58.49 24.64 19.04
N ILE A 520 -59.09 24.78 20.22
CA ILE A 520 -58.56 24.24 21.49
C ILE A 520 -58.58 22.71 21.45
N ASN A 521 -59.71 22.09 21.09
CA ASN A 521 -59.84 20.64 20.98
C ASN A 521 -58.84 20.03 19.97
N LEU A 522 -58.65 20.69 18.83
CA LEU A 522 -57.70 20.25 17.80
C LEU A 522 -56.24 20.39 18.27
N LEU A 523 -55.90 21.50 18.96
CA LEU A 523 -54.60 21.65 19.60
C LEU A 523 -54.37 20.62 20.70
N GLN A 524 -55.39 20.28 21.49
CA GLN A 524 -55.33 19.24 22.52
C GLN A 524 -55.12 17.85 21.90
N SER A 525 -55.84 17.48 20.83
CA SER A 525 -55.58 16.23 20.08
C SER A 525 -54.12 16.16 19.63
N THR A 526 -53.59 17.22 18.99
CA THR A 526 -52.19 17.25 18.56
C THR A 526 -51.20 17.20 19.72
N HIS A 527 -51.56 17.73 20.91
CA HIS A 527 -50.73 17.66 22.10
C HIS A 527 -50.70 16.23 22.67
N ASP A 528 -51.85 15.58 22.80
CA ASP A 528 -51.98 14.21 23.30
C ASP A 528 -51.32 13.21 22.35
N GLU A 529 -51.41 13.42 21.04
CA GLU A 529 -50.70 12.65 20.01
C GLU A 529 -49.18 12.82 20.12
N LEU A 530 -48.68 14.05 20.29
CA LEU A 530 -47.25 14.31 20.49
C LEU A 530 -46.73 13.78 21.83
N GLU A 531 -47.54 13.83 22.89
CA GLU A 531 -47.18 13.28 24.20
C GLU A 531 -47.13 11.74 24.17
N GLN A 532 -48.04 11.09 23.43
CA GLN A 532 -47.97 9.66 23.14
C GLN A 532 -46.72 9.29 22.33
N GLN A 533 -46.41 10.05 21.26
CA GLN A 533 -45.20 9.85 20.47
C GLN A 533 -43.93 10.01 21.33
N TYR A 534 -43.89 11.02 22.21
CA TYR A 534 -42.80 11.22 23.16
C TYR A 534 -42.66 10.04 24.14
N LYS A 535 -43.77 9.55 24.72
CA LYS A 535 -43.78 8.37 25.61
C LYS A 535 -43.24 7.12 24.92
N VAL A 536 -43.55 6.91 23.63
CA VAL A 536 -42.99 5.81 22.84
C VAL A 536 -41.49 6.01 22.58
N LEU A 537 -41.06 7.23 22.23
CA LEU A 537 -39.64 7.54 22.00
C LEU A 537 -38.78 7.38 23.27
N ASP A 538 -39.27 7.83 24.43
CA ASP A 538 -38.58 7.65 25.72
C ASP A 538 -38.44 6.16 26.09
N GLN A 539 -39.48 5.34 25.85
CA GLN A 539 -39.39 3.89 26.01
C GLN A 539 -38.35 3.25 25.07
N GLN A 540 -38.30 3.69 23.80
CA GLN A 540 -37.29 3.24 22.84
C GLN A 540 -35.88 3.66 23.27
N VAL A 541 -35.67 4.90 23.71
CA VAL A 541 -34.37 5.40 24.22
C VAL A 541 -33.93 4.63 25.46
N LYS A 542 -34.85 4.33 26.39
CA LYS A 542 -34.57 3.49 27.56
C LYS A 542 -34.16 2.07 27.17
N ARG A 543 -34.86 1.47 26.20
CA ARG A 543 -34.52 0.15 25.65
C ARG A 543 -33.14 0.13 24.98
N VAL A 544 -32.84 1.11 24.12
CA VAL A 544 -31.53 1.21 23.45
C VAL A 544 -30.39 1.44 24.44
N ARG A 545 -30.62 2.20 25.53
CA ARG A 545 -29.63 2.36 26.62
C ARG A 545 -29.36 1.03 27.36
N GLU A 546 -30.39 0.23 27.58
CA GLU A 546 -30.29 -1.09 28.21
C GLU A 546 -29.59 -2.11 27.30
N GLU A 547 -29.92 -2.13 26.00
CA GLU A 547 -29.25 -2.96 24.99
C GLU A 547 -27.77 -2.54 24.79
N LEU A 548 -27.47 -1.24 24.78
CA LEU A 548 -26.10 -0.72 24.76
C LEU A 548 -25.31 -1.12 26.02
N ARG A 549 -25.94 -1.10 27.20
CA ARG A 549 -25.30 -1.55 28.45
C ARG A 549 -24.93 -3.03 28.39
N ARG A 550 -25.84 -3.88 27.89
CA ARG A 550 -25.58 -5.33 27.72
C ARG A 550 -24.45 -5.57 26.73
N SER A 551 -24.50 -4.92 25.56
CA SER A 551 -23.43 -4.97 24.55
C SER A 551 -22.05 -4.60 25.12
N LYS A 552 -21.95 -3.55 25.94
CA LYS A 552 -20.70 -3.21 26.65
C LYS A 552 -20.24 -4.28 27.63
N MET A 553 -21.14 -4.82 28.46
CA MET A 553 -20.79 -5.90 29.39
C MET A 553 -20.38 -7.21 28.67
N ASP A 554 -20.89 -7.46 27.46
CA ASP A 554 -20.50 -8.61 26.64
C ASP A 554 -19.18 -8.36 25.88
N MET A 555 -18.90 -7.11 25.47
CA MET A 555 -17.57 -6.69 24.99
C MET A 555 -16.51 -6.90 26.09
N GLU A 556 -16.74 -6.41 27.31
CA GLU A 556 -15.80 -6.56 28.44
C GLU A 556 -15.48 -8.04 28.74
N LYS A 557 -16.48 -8.93 28.65
CA LYS A 557 -16.27 -10.39 28.74
C LYS A 557 -15.42 -10.92 27.59
N LEU A 558 -15.72 -10.51 26.35
CA LEU A 558 -14.98 -10.95 25.17
C LEU A 558 -13.52 -10.49 25.21
N GLU A 559 -13.25 -9.25 25.60
CA GLU A 559 -11.88 -8.75 25.83
C GLU A 559 -11.17 -9.54 26.94
N GLY A 560 -11.86 -9.84 28.04
CA GLY A 560 -11.36 -10.72 29.09
C GLY A 560 -11.01 -12.14 28.59
N THR A 561 -11.80 -12.70 27.66
CA THR A 561 -11.47 -13.99 27.03
C THR A 561 -10.33 -13.88 26.02
N LYS A 562 -10.24 -12.77 25.27
CA LYS A 562 -9.16 -12.48 24.32
C LYS A 562 -7.81 -12.35 25.03
N ALA A 563 -7.77 -11.67 26.19
CA ALA A 563 -6.58 -11.56 27.02
C ALA A 563 -6.07 -12.94 27.49
N ARG A 564 -6.97 -13.77 28.05
CA ARG A 564 -6.63 -15.16 28.46
C ARG A 564 -6.22 -16.05 27.29
N ALA A 565 -6.80 -15.84 26.11
CA ALA A 565 -6.40 -16.56 24.90
C ALA A 565 -5.00 -16.15 24.43
N ALA A 566 -4.67 -14.86 24.46
CA ALA A 566 -3.33 -14.35 24.14
C ALA A 566 -2.27 -14.85 25.14
N GLU A 567 -2.59 -14.86 26.44
CA GLU A 567 -1.75 -15.45 27.50
C GLU A 567 -1.47 -16.94 27.23
N ARG A 568 -2.51 -17.72 26.91
CA ARG A 568 -2.36 -19.14 26.54
C ARG A 568 -1.58 -19.37 25.24
N ILE A 569 -1.69 -18.47 24.26
CA ILE A 569 -0.87 -18.52 23.05
C ILE A 569 0.59 -18.23 23.40
N MET A 570 0.85 -17.27 24.29
CA MET A 570 2.21 -16.95 24.74
C MET A 570 2.85 -18.12 25.50
N THR A 571 2.12 -18.81 26.39
CA THR A 571 2.66 -20.01 27.07
C THR A 571 2.91 -21.15 26.09
N ILE A 572 2.00 -21.42 25.16
CA ILE A 572 2.20 -22.47 24.13
C ILE A 572 3.41 -22.13 23.23
N ASN A 573 3.60 -20.87 22.85
CA ASN A 573 4.76 -20.46 22.06
C ASN A 573 6.09 -20.63 22.82
N LEU A 574 6.09 -20.47 24.15
CA LEU A 574 7.26 -20.75 25.00
C LEU A 574 7.51 -22.26 25.13
N GLU A 575 6.46 -23.08 25.27
CA GLU A 575 6.53 -24.54 25.27
C GLU A 575 7.07 -25.09 23.93
N VAL A 576 6.58 -24.56 22.80
CA VAL A 576 7.08 -24.88 21.45
C VAL A 576 8.54 -24.44 21.28
N GLY A 577 8.88 -23.20 21.63
CA GLY A 577 10.25 -22.70 21.54
C GLY A 577 11.25 -23.46 22.43
N HIS A 578 10.80 -23.98 23.57
CA HIS A 578 11.59 -24.89 24.41
C HIS A 578 11.74 -26.27 23.74
N SER A 579 10.65 -26.85 23.24
CA SER A 579 10.63 -28.14 22.54
C SER A 579 11.53 -28.15 21.29
N GLU A 580 11.55 -27.06 20.53
CA GLU A 580 12.47 -26.89 19.39
C GLU A 580 13.94 -26.84 19.85
N GLN A 581 14.25 -26.19 20.97
CA GLN A 581 15.61 -26.17 21.51
C GLN A 581 16.05 -27.54 22.02
N GLU A 582 15.13 -28.36 22.56
CA GLU A 582 15.43 -29.74 22.95
C GLU A 582 15.60 -30.64 21.71
N MET A 583 14.74 -30.51 20.71
CA MET A 583 14.87 -31.20 19.41
C MET A 583 16.24 -30.95 18.79
N ARG A 584 16.67 -29.69 18.67
CA ARG A 584 17.98 -29.33 18.08
C ARG A 584 19.17 -29.89 18.89
N LYS A 585 19.07 -30.01 20.22
CA LYS A 585 20.09 -30.68 21.05
C LYS A 585 20.14 -32.18 20.79
N LEU A 586 18.98 -32.83 20.65
CA LEU A 586 18.88 -34.26 20.33
C LEU A 586 19.38 -34.56 18.91
N GLU A 587 19.16 -33.66 17.95
CA GLU A 587 19.71 -33.77 16.59
C GLU A 587 21.25 -33.65 16.59
N GLN A 588 21.80 -32.70 17.34
CA GLN A 588 23.25 -32.57 17.54
C GLN A 588 23.84 -33.81 18.21
N GLN A 589 23.21 -34.33 19.27
CA GLN A 589 23.64 -35.56 19.94
C GLN A 589 23.59 -36.78 18.99
N ARG A 590 22.53 -36.91 18.19
CA ARG A 590 22.44 -37.95 17.14
C ARG A 590 23.56 -37.82 16.11
N GLU A 591 23.93 -36.59 15.72
CA GLU A 591 25.01 -36.35 14.76
C GLU A 591 26.39 -36.67 15.36
N ASP A 592 26.65 -36.29 16.61
CA ASP A 592 27.85 -36.70 17.36
C ASP A 592 27.93 -38.23 17.54
N GLU A 593 26.80 -38.91 17.80
CA GLU A 593 26.72 -40.37 17.87
C GLU A 593 26.97 -41.04 16.51
N LEU A 594 26.42 -40.50 15.41
CA LEU A 594 26.68 -40.99 14.05
C LEU A 594 28.15 -40.81 13.65
N VAL A 595 28.78 -39.69 14.04
CA VAL A 595 30.22 -39.48 13.86
C VAL A 595 31.01 -40.50 14.70
N GLN A 596 30.64 -40.74 15.96
CA GLN A 596 31.27 -41.77 16.79
C GLN A 596 31.16 -43.16 16.16
N ILE A 597 29.97 -43.57 15.70
CA ILE A 597 29.75 -44.83 14.97
C ILE A 597 30.68 -44.90 13.74
N GLY A 598 30.74 -43.85 12.92
CA GLY A 598 31.64 -43.78 11.77
C GLY A 598 33.13 -43.93 12.15
N THR A 599 33.58 -43.33 13.26
CA THR A 599 34.95 -43.54 13.75
C THR A 599 35.19 -44.97 14.23
N ILE A 600 34.19 -45.61 14.84
CA ILE A 600 34.27 -47.01 15.28
C ILE A 600 34.31 -47.94 14.06
N GLU A 601 33.54 -47.69 13.01
CA GLU A 601 33.60 -48.46 11.75
C GLU A 601 34.96 -48.30 11.04
N LEU A 602 35.55 -47.10 11.06
CA LEU A 602 36.92 -46.86 10.56
C LEU A 602 37.99 -47.58 11.41
N GLN A 603 37.82 -47.64 12.73
CA GLN A 603 38.68 -48.45 13.60
C GLN A 603 38.50 -49.96 13.36
N LEU A 604 37.26 -50.42 13.21
CA LEU A 604 36.90 -51.82 13.01
C LEU A 604 37.36 -52.34 11.64
N SER A 605 37.25 -51.53 10.58
CA SER A 605 37.81 -51.84 9.26
C SER A 605 39.34 -51.81 9.26
N ARG A 606 39.98 -50.88 9.98
CA ARG A 606 41.44 -50.89 10.23
C ARG A 606 41.89 -52.17 10.95
N LEU A 607 41.15 -52.61 11.97
CA LEU A 607 41.42 -53.85 12.72
C LEU A 607 41.18 -55.09 11.85
N LYS A 608 40.10 -55.15 11.05
CA LYS A 608 39.85 -56.22 10.07
C LYS A 608 41.02 -56.33 9.08
N ARG A 609 41.51 -55.22 8.52
CA ARG A 609 42.67 -55.22 7.63
C ARG A 609 43.96 -55.67 8.33
N GLN A 610 44.18 -55.26 9.58
CA GLN A 610 45.32 -55.75 10.37
C GLN A 610 45.21 -57.24 10.67
N LEU A 611 44.01 -57.76 10.92
CA LEU A 611 43.75 -59.20 11.11
C LEU A 611 43.99 -59.97 9.81
N GLN A 612 43.51 -59.48 8.67
CA GLN A 612 43.78 -60.05 7.34
C GLN A 612 45.30 -60.14 7.06
N GLN A 613 46.03 -59.04 7.27
CA GLN A 613 47.50 -59.01 7.15
C GLN A 613 48.23 -59.94 8.13
N LYS A 614 47.60 -60.32 9.24
CA LYS A 614 48.14 -61.31 10.19
C LYS A 614 47.79 -62.73 9.78
N SER A 615 46.59 -62.99 9.25
CA SER A 615 46.22 -64.30 8.70
C SER A 615 46.97 -64.63 7.40
N GLU A 616 47.19 -63.66 6.51
CA GLU A 616 48.03 -63.80 5.32
C GLU A 616 49.45 -64.25 5.71
N ARG A 617 50.09 -63.53 6.63
CA ARG A 617 51.42 -63.89 7.16
C ARG A 617 51.43 -65.23 7.91
N LEU A 618 50.33 -65.62 8.54
CA LEU A 618 50.22 -66.92 9.20
C LEU A 618 50.16 -68.04 8.15
N VAL A 619 49.36 -67.87 7.10
CA VAL A 619 49.31 -68.78 5.94
C VAL A 619 50.66 -68.86 5.23
N ASP A 620 51.36 -67.73 5.03
CA ASP A 620 52.73 -67.72 4.48
C ASP A 620 53.70 -68.55 5.34
N LEU A 621 53.59 -68.45 6.67
CA LEU A 621 54.43 -69.18 7.62
C LEU A 621 54.06 -70.66 7.70
N GLU A 622 52.78 -71.01 7.60
CA GLU A 622 52.31 -72.39 7.52
C GLU A 622 52.70 -73.06 6.20
N GLN A 623 52.61 -72.35 5.07
CA GLN A 623 53.12 -72.82 3.78
C GLN A 623 54.63 -73.05 3.82
N ARG A 624 55.42 -72.10 4.35
CA ARG A 624 56.87 -72.27 4.52
C ARG A 624 57.22 -73.40 5.48
N LYS A 625 56.45 -73.59 6.56
CA LYS A 625 56.61 -74.72 7.48
C LYS A 625 56.31 -76.05 6.80
N ALA A 626 55.27 -76.12 5.96
CA ALA A 626 54.92 -77.31 5.20
C ALA A 626 55.96 -77.63 4.12
N GLN A 627 56.47 -76.61 3.42
CA GLN A 627 57.60 -76.73 2.47
C GLN A 627 58.85 -77.27 3.17
N LEU A 628 59.29 -76.63 4.26
CA LEU A 628 60.46 -77.09 5.02
C LEU A 628 60.27 -78.49 5.63
N ALA A 629 59.05 -78.87 6.00
CA ALA A 629 58.76 -80.24 6.45
C ALA A 629 58.86 -81.27 5.31
N ALA A 630 58.40 -80.91 4.10
CA ALA A 630 58.57 -81.74 2.91
C ALA A 630 60.06 -81.84 2.51
N ASP A 631 60.79 -80.71 2.46
CA ASP A 631 62.23 -80.67 2.18
C ASP A 631 63.02 -81.57 3.15
N VAL A 632 62.71 -81.50 4.46
CA VAL A 632 63.32 -82.35 5.48
C VAL A 632 62.95 -83.82 5.28
N GLN A 633 61.69 -84.14 4.99
CA GLN A 633 61.26 -85.52 4.74
C GLN A 633 61.93 -86.10 3.48
N GLU A 634 62.08 -85.31 2.40
CA GLU A 634 62.84 -85.71 1.21
C GLU A 634 64.30 -86.01 1.58
N ARG A 635 64.98 -85.10 2.29
CA ARG A 635 66.36 -85.34 2.77
C ARG A 635 66.49 -86.54 3.70
N GLU A 636 65.52 -86.79 4.57
CA GLU A 636 65.50 -87.99 5.41
C GLU A 636 65.38 -89.27 4.56
N THR A 637 64.56 -89.26 3.49
CA THR A 637 64.47 -90.41 2.57
C THR A 637 65.72 -90.59 1.71
N GLU A 638 66.35 -89.51 1.22
CA GLU A 638 67.65 -89.58 0.54
C GLU A 638 68.72 -90.19 1.46
N ILE A 639 68.83 -89.70 2.71
CA ILE A 639 69.78 -90.20 3.70
C ILE A 639 69.47 -91.66 4.06
N ALA A 640 68.21 -92.06 4.16
CA ALA A 640 67.82 -93.45 4.38
C ALA A 640 68.20 -94.36 3.20
N VAL A 641 68.04 -93.89 1.95
CA VAL A 641 68.49 -94.61 0.75
C VAL A 641 70.02 -94.74 0.75
N HIS A 642 70.77 -93.66 0.98
CA HIS A 642 72.22 -93.69 1.08
C HIS A 642 72.72 -94.60 2.23
N GLN A 643 72.07 -94.57 3.40
CA GLN A 643 72.37 -95.52 4.47
C GLN A 643 72.07 -96.97 4.07
N SER A 644 71.01 -97.23 3.30
CA SER A 644 70.69 -98.59 2.85
C SER A 644 71.70 -99.09 1.81
N MET A 645 72.15 -98.22 0.90
CA MET A 645 73.24 -98.48 -0.05
C MET A 645 74.55 -98.82 0.69
N LEU A 646 75.00 -97.96 1.61
CA LEU A 646 76.20 -98.20 2.43
C LEU A 646 76.11 -99.49 3.26
N LYS A 647 74.92 -99.83 3.79
CA LYS A 647 74.68 -101.10 4.50
C LYS A 647 74.70 -102.33 3.58
N MET A 648 74.42 -102.17 2.29
CA MET A 648 74.53 -103.25 1.30
C MET A 648 75.97 -103.40 0.79
N GLU A 649 76.68 -102.29 0.55
CA GLU A 649 78.12 -102.29 0.25
C GLU A 649 78.93 -102.95 1.38
N ALA A 650 78.64 -102.61 2.64
CA ALA A 650 79.26 -103.25 3.80
C ALA A 650 78.99 -104.76 3.89
N LYS A 651 77.79 -105.22 3.50
CA LYS A 651 77.47 -106.66 3.42
C LYS A 651 78.25 -107.35 2.31
N LEU A 652 78.32 -106.75 1.12
CA LEU A 652 79.08 -107.31 -0.01
C LEU A 652 80.57 -107.42 0.34
N ALA A 653 81.16 -106.39 0.96
CA ALA A 653 82.53 -106.43 1.46
C ALA A 653 82.72 -107.50 2.56
N GLU A 654 81.73 -107.72 3.43
CA GLU A 654 81.73 -108.84 4.38
C GLU A 654 81.64 -110.21 3.71
N GLU A 655 80.86 -110.35 2.65
CA GLU A 655 80.71 -111.58 1.87
C GLU A 655 81.99 -111.91 1.09
N GLU A 656 82.63 -110.93 0.45
CA GLU A 656 83.97 -111.05 -0.13
C GLU A 656 85.00 -111.45 0.94
N ARG A 657 85.00 -110.81 2.11
CA ARG A 657 85.89 -111.15 3.22
C ARG A 657 85.66 -112.58 3.72
N ARG A 658 84.41 -113.07 3.73
CA ARG A 658 84.05 -114.46 4.08
C ARG A 658 84.51 -115.45 3.00
N ALA A 659 84.36 -115.10 1.72
CA ALA A 659 84.84 -115.90 0.59
C ALA A 659 86.37 -116.06 0.65
N LEU A 660 87.13 -114.96 0.75
CA LEU A 660 88.58 -114.97 0.93
C LEU A 660 89.02 -115.75 2.19
N GLN A 661 88.26 -115.67 3.28
CA GLN A 661 88.52 -116.47 4.48
C GLN A 661 88.29 -117.98 4.27
N SER A 662 87.32 -118.36 3.42
CA SER A 662 87.12 -119.76 3.04
C SER A 662 88.21 -120.29 2.09
N GLU A 663 88.62 -119.50 1.09
CA GLU A 663 89.78 -119.83 0.24
C GLU A 663 91.05 -120.01 1.09
N LEU A 664 91.30 -119.11 2.04
CA LEU A 664 92.44 -119.21 2.95
C LEU A 664 92.39 -120.52 3.77
N GLN A 665 91.22 -120.98 4.21
CA GLN A 665 91.10 -122.29 4.86
C GLN A 665 91.42 -123.46 3.90
N GLU A 666 91.03 -123.40 2.63
CA GLU A 666 91.39 -124.43 1.64
C GLU A 666 92.89 -124.41 1.30
N ARG A 667 93.50 -123.23 1.21
CA ARG A 667 94.96 -123.08 1.07
C ARG A 667 95.68 -123.65 2.31
N LEU A 668 95.18 -123.43 3.52
CA LEU A 668 95.73 -124.03 4.74
C LEU A 668 95.55 -125.57 4.80
N ARG A 669 94.40 -126.09 4.35
CA ARG A 669 94.16 -127.55 4.23
C ARG A 669 95.14 -128.20 3.24
N SER A 670 95.35 -127.59 2.07
CA SER A 670 96.31 -128.09 1.07
C SER A 670 97.77 -127.93 1.51
N LEU A 671 98.14 -126.83 2.18
CA LEU A 671 99.45 -126.69 2.82
C LEU A 671 99.71 -127.79 3.87
N LYS A 672 98.71 -128.14 4.69
CA LYS A 672 98.82 -129.24 5.66
C LYS A 672 99.00 -130.59 4.96
N ALA A 673 98.31 -130.83 3.85
CA ALA A 673 98.52 -132.04 3.04
C ALA A 673 99.94 -132.11 2.43
N ILE A 674 100.47 -130.99 1.93
CA ILE A 674 101.85 -130.89 1.42
C ILE A 674 102.87 -131.13 2.55
N ARG A 675 102.64 -130.53 3.73
CA ARG A 675 103.50 -130.72 4.91
C ARG A 675 103.54 -132.18 5.35
N ASN A 676 102.38 -132.83 5.50
CA ASN A 676 102.32 -134.27 5.82
C ASN A 676 103.05 -135.12 4.77
N ARG A 677 102.93 -134.79 3.47
CA ARG A 677 103.68 -135.45 2.39
C ARG A 677 105.19 -135.23 2.50
N HIS A 678 105.63 -134.04 2.93
CA HIS A 678 107.05 -133.72 3.09
C HIS A 678 107.67 -134.39 4.32
N GLU A 679 106.93 -134.49 5.43
CA GLU A 679 107.33 -135.22 6.64
C GLU A 679 107.47 -136.74 6.35
N VAL A 680 106.57 -137.31 5.52
CA VAL A 680 106.68 -138.69 5.01
C VAL A 680 107.87 -138.90 4.05
N LEU A 681 108.33 -137.85 3.36
CA LEU A 681 109.49 -137.90 2.46
C LEU A 681 110.82 -137.79 3.23
N VAL A 682 110.91 -136.91 4.23
CA VAL A 682 112.13 -136.74 5.05
C VAL A 682 112.40 -137.99 5.90
N GLY A 683 111.37 -138.73 6.31
CA GLY A 683 111.51 -140.05 6.93
C GLY A 683 112.00 -141.17 6.01
N ARG A 684 112.49 -140.89 4.78
CA ARG A 684 112.71 -141.92 3.74
C ARG A 684 113.96 -141.82 2.84
N MET A 685 114.98 -140.99 3.13
CA MET A 685 116.43 -141.24 2.88
C MET A 685 117.29 -139.95 2.88
N ASP A 686 118.42 -139.99 3.59
CA ASP A 686 119.71 -139.28 3.40
C ASP A 686 120.71 -139.91 4.42
N PRO A 687 122.07 -139.77 4.37
CA PRO A 687 122.93 -139.17 3.35
C PRO A 687 124.16 -140.03 2.91
N ALA A 688 124.94 -139.49 1.97
CA ALA A 688 126.41 -139.58 1.91
C ALA A 688 127.16 -140.94 1.81
N GLN A 689 126.86 -141.79 0.78
CA GLN A 689 127.88 -142.62 0.09
C GLN A 689 127.33 -143.40 -1.13
N ALA A 690 127.50 -142.89 -2.36
CA ALA A 690 127.09 -143.61 -3.58
C ALA A 690 127.87 -143.24 -4.87
N ARG A 691 129.22 -143.29 -4.80
CA ARG A 691 130.21 -143.15 -5.92
C ARG A 691 130.62 -141.71 -6.28
N LEU A 692 131.90 -141.41 -6.01
CA LEU A 692 132.72 -140.37 -6.67
C LEU A 692 134.02 -141.03 -7.17
N SER A 693 134.80 -140.34 -8.00
CA SER A 693 136.23 -140.63 -8.18
C SER A 693 137.04 -139.34 -8.32
N GLN A 694 138.17 -139.29 -7.62
CA GLN A 694 138.87 -138.05 -7.26
C GLN A 694 139.71 -137.44 -8.40
N ALA A 695 139.99 -138.22 -9.47
CA ALA A 695 140.82 -137.76 -10.59
C ALA A 695 140.12 -136.76 -11.54
N GLN A 696 138.79 -136.77 -11.61
CA GLN A 696 138.05 -135.96 -12.60
C GLN A 696 138.05 -134.45 -12.28
N LEU A 697 138.26 -134.07 -11.01
CA LEU A 697 138.32 -132.68 -10.56
C LEU A 697 139.63 -131.94 -10.97
N VAL A 698 140.66 -132.67 -11.42
CA VAL A 698 141.96 -132.09 -11.81
C VAL A 698 142.10 -131.95 -13.33
N ILE A 699 141.36 -132.73 -14.12
CA ILE A 699 141.46 -132.74 -15.59
C ILE A 699 140.65 -131.60 -16.24
N ALA A 700 139.59 -131.13 -15.58
CA ALA A 700 138.69 -130.10 -16.13
C ALA A 700 139.39 -128.74 -16.37
N SER A 701 140.33 -128.34 -15.51
CA SER A 701 140.99 -127.03 -15.54
C SER A 701 142.11 -126.90 -16.58
N ALA A 702 142.50 -127.99 -17.25
CA ALA A 702 143.59 -127.99 -18.23
C ALA A 702 143.13 -127.73 -19.68
N LYS A 703 141.93 -128.20 -20.04
CA LYS A 703 141.51 -128.28 -21.46
C LYS A 703 141.10 -126.94 -22.08
N GLU A 704 140.56 -126.00 -21.32
CA GLU A 704 140.02 -124.73 -21.83
C GLU A 704 141.08 -123.79 -22.46
N ARG A 705 142.38 -124.14 -22.38
CA ARG A 705 143.49 -123.35 -22.96
C ARG A 705 143.87 -123.74 -24.40
N GLU A 706 143.45 -124.90 -24.91
CA GLU A 706 143.99 -125.46 -26.17
C GLU A 706 143.05 -125.22 -27.37
N ASP A 707 141.73 -125.30 -27.18
CA ASP A 707 140.71 -125.22 -28.25
C ASP A 707 140.66 -123.88 -29.02
N LEU A 708 141.24 -122.81 -28.49
CA LEU A 708 141.20 -121.48 -29.11
C LEU A 708 142.19 -121.30 -30.26
N GLN A 709 143.27 -122.10 -30.32
CA GLN A 709 144.34 -121.90 -31.31
C GLN A 709 144.01 -122.53 -32.67
N TYR A 710 143.23 -123.61 -32.71
CA TYR A 710 142.98 -124.41 -33.92
C TYR A 710 142.06 -123.77 -34.97
N ARG A 711 141.47 -122.58 -34.69
CA ARG A 711 140.43 -121.96 -35.55
C ARG A 711 140.96 -120.98 -36.59
N GLY A 712 142.26 -120.64 -36.57
CA GLY A 712 142.87 -119.71 -37.53
C GLY A 712 143.03 -120.30 -38.95
N ASP A 713 143.77 -121.39 -39.05
CA ASP A 713 144.39 -121.88 -40.31
C ASP A 713 143.42 -122.34 -41.41
N SER A 714 142.12 -122.46 -41.10
CA SER A 714 141.10 -122.99 -42.02
C SER A 714 140.76 -122.05 -43.20
N LEU A 715 140.90 -120.72 -43.01
CA LEU A 715 140.28 -119.73 -43.90
C LEU A 715 141.04 -119.49 -45.23
N ASP A 716 142.37 -119.52 -45.23
CA ASP A 716 143.20 -119.15 -46.39
C ASP A 716 143.03 -120.06 -47.61
N THR A 717 142.61 -121.32 -47.39
CA THR A 717 142.44 -122.32 -48.46
C THR A 717 141.33 -121.97 -49.46
N ARG A 718 140.40 -121.07 -49.09
CA ARG A 718 139.16 -120.78 -49.83
C ARG A 718 139.34 -119.80 -51.00
N ILE A 719 140.36 -118.92 -50.95
CA ILE A 719 140.51 -117.79 -51.88
C ILE A 719 140.86 -118.25 -53.31
N LYS A 720 141.77 -119.22 -53.45
CA LYS A 720 142.40 -119.67 -54.71
C LYS A 720 141.47 -120.36 -55.74
N ARG A 721 140.14 -120.32 -55.54
CA ARG A 721 139.14 -120.91 -56.47
C ARG A 721 138.46 -119.85 -57.35
N MET A 722 138.24 -118.64 -56.82
CA MET A 722 137.44 -117.59 -57.48
C MET A 722 138.06 -117.09 -58.79
N GLU A 723 139.40 -117.10 -58.88
CA GLU A 723 140.17 -116.48 -59.96
C GLU A 723 139.92 -117.10 -61.35
N LYS A 724 139.44 -118.35 -61.41
CA LYS A 724 139.23 -119.09 -62.68
C LYS A 724 137.90 -118.78 -63.38
N GLU A 725 136.94 -118.15 -62.72
CA GLU A 725 135.59 -117.94 -63.28
C GLU A 725 135.50 -116.66 -64.13
N ILE A 726 136.33 -115.66 -63.82
CA ILE A 726 136.32 -114.32 -64.43
C ILE A 726 136.52 -114.37 -65.96
N LEU A 727 137.47 -115.19 -66.44
CA LEU A 727 137.86 -115.29 -67.86
C LEU A 727 136.74 -115.71 -68.82
N LYS A 728 135.64 -116.29 -68.33
CA LYS A 728 134.51 -116.69 -69.19
C LYS A 728 133.54 -115.54 -69.48
N LEU A 729 133.46 -114.54 -68.59
CA LEU A 729 132.46 -113.46 -68.65
C LEU A 729 132.82 -112.38 -69.69
N GLU A 730 134.10 -112.19 -70.01
CA GLU A 730 134.52 -111.15 -70.96
C GLU A 730 133.99 -111.38 -72.39
N LYS A 731 133.94 -112.64 -72.84
CA LYS A 731 133.49 -112.99 -74.20
C LYS A 731 132.00 -112.72 -74.44
N THR A 732 131.13 -112.84 -73.44
CA THR A 732 129.70 -112.50 -73.58
C THR A 732 129.45 -110.99 -73.58
N ILE A 733 130.34 -110.19 -72.99
CA ILE A 733 130.18 -108.73 -72.90
C ILE A 733 130.40 -108.02 -74.24
N SER A 734 131.24 -108.54 -75.15
CA SER A 734 131.52 -107.89 -76.45
C SER A 734 130.31 -107.88 -77.38
N VAL A 735 129.60 -109.01 -77.51
CA VAL A 735 128.41 -109.15 -78.36
C VAL A 735 127.28 -108.21 -77.89
N ILE A 736 127.07 -108.13 -76.57
CA ILE A 736 126.06 -107.25 -75.96
C ILE A 736 126.38 -105.77 -76.20
N LYS A 737 127.67 -105.36 -76.16
CA LYS A 737 128.09 -103.98 -76.43
C LYS A 737 127.76 -103.53 -77.86
N ALA A 738 127.91 -104.40 -78.86
CA ALA A 738 127.59 -104.08 -80.25
C ALA A 738 126.09 -103.81 -80.45
N SER A 739 125.23 -104.72 -79.95
CA SER A 739 123.76 -104.56 -80.01
C SER A 739 123.28 -103.27 -79.32
N ASN A 740 123.76 -103.02 -78.10
CA ASN A 740 123.36 -101.87 -77.29
C ASN A 740 123.80 -100.51 -77.87
N SER A 741 124.80 -100.48 -78.77
CA SER A 741 125.18 -99.26 -79.49
C SER A 741 124.10 -98.83 -80.49
N ASN A 742 123.60 -99.78 -81.27
CA ASN A 742 122.66 -99.53 -82.36
C ASN A 742 121.26 -99.12 -81.82
N TYR A 743 120.82 -99.76 -80.72
CA TYR A 743 119.59 -99.33 -80.02
C TYR A 743 119.71 -97.93 -79.41
N LYS A 744 120.88 -97.50 -78.92
CA LYS A 744 121.06 -96.15 -78.36
C LYS A 744 120.89 -95.04 -79.40
N GLN A 745 121.29 -95.27 -80.65
CA GLN A 745 121.10 -94.28 -81.72
C GLN A 745 119.60 -94.09 -82.07
N LYS A 746 118.81 -95.16 -82.05
CA LYS A 746 117.36 -95.10 -82.37
C LYS A 746 116.48 -94.53 -81.25
N PHE A 747 117.02 -94.38 -80.03
CA PHE A 747 116.36 -93.70 -78.90
C PHE A 747 117.04 -92.36 -78.52
N ALA A 748 117.84 -91.78 -79.43
CA ALA A 748 118.40 -90.45 -79.24
C ALA A 748 117.30 -89.38 -79.29
N LYS A 749 117.35 -88.43 -78.35
CA LYS A 749 116.33 -87.39 -78.19
C LYS A 749 116.61 -86.21 -79.12
N VAL A 750 115.57 -85.67 -79.77
CA VAL A 750 115.67 -84.50 -80.67
C VAL A 750 116.20 -83.28 -79.91
N SER A 751 117.02 -82.48 -80.59
CA SER A 751 117.78 -81.36 -80.01
C SER A 751 116.99 -80.05 -79.97
N GLU A 752 117.48 -79.04 -79.25
CA GLU A 752 116.78 -77.78 -78.94
C GLU A 752 116.67 -76.78 -80.13
N GLY A 753 116.87 -77.24 -81.37
CA GLY A 753 116.87 -76.40 -82.58
C GLY A 753 115.50 -76.18 -83.23
N ASP A 754 114.51 -77.05 -82.95
CA ASP A 754 113.28 -77.13 -83.74
C ASP A 754 112.32 -75.94 -83.56
N GLU A 755 111.68 -75.54 -84.67
CA GLU A 755 110.80 -74.38 -84.79
C GLU A 755 109.65 -74.35 -83.76
N ALA A 756 109.16 -75.54 -83.38
CA ALA A 756 108.08 -75.73 -82.40
C ALA A 756 108.41 -75.17 -80.99
N VAL A 757 109.70 -74.97 -80.65
CA VAL A 757 110.11 -74.39 -79.37
C VAL A 757 110.07 -72.85 -79.38
N GLN A 758 110.25 -72.22 -80.54
CA GLN A 758 110.30 -70.76 -80.65
C GLN A 758 108.91 -70.11 -80.51
N THR A 759 107.89 -70.70 -81.14
CA THR A 759 106.49 -70.22 -81.08
C THR A 759 105.96 -70.11 -79.64
N LYS A 760 106.37 -71.05 -78.77
CA LYS A 760 106.02 -71.08 -77.34
C LYS A 760 106.52 -69.86 -76.57
N LYS A 761 107.69 -69.30 -76.90
CA LYS A 761 108.24 -68.10 -76.24
C LYS A 761 107.44 -66.84 -76.57
N ILE A 762 106.99 -66.71 -77.82
CA ILE A 762 106.24 -65.54 -78.32
C ILE A 762 104.87 -65.42 -77.60
N LEU A 763 104.17 -66.54 -77.41
CA LEU A 763 102.89 -66.56 -76.70
C LEU A 763 103.00 -66.16 -75.21
N GLN A 764 104.13 -66.47 -74.55
CA GLN A 764 104.36 -66.10 -73.15
C GLN A 764 104.64 -64.61 -72.93
N ALA A 765 105.05 -63.86 -73.97
CA ALA A 765 105.21 -62.41 -73.89
C ALA A 765 103.85 -61.69 -73.81
N LYS A 766 102.95 -61.96 -74.76
CA LYS A 766 101.63 -61.31 -74.88
C LYS A 766 100.75 -61.47 -73.62
N PHE A 767 100.90 -62.59 -72.90
CA PHE A 767 100.16 -62.83 -71.65
C PHE A 767 100.58 -61.88 -70.50
N ARG A 768 101.80 -61.31 -70.54
CA ARG A 768 102.28 -60.36 -69.52
C ARG A 768 101.71 -58.96 -69.72
N GLU A 769 101.53 -58.53 -70.96
CA GLU A 769 101.00 -57.21 -71.33
C GLU A 769 99.51 -57.06 -70.97
N LEU A 770 98.71 -58.11 -71.19
CA LEU A 770 97.31 -58.14 -70.75
C LEU A 770 97.15 -58.01 -69.23
N LYS A 771 98.12 -58.53 -68.45
CA LYS A 771 98.06 -58.49 -66.99
C LYS A 771 98.26 -57.07 -66.42
N THR A 772 99.09 -56.23 -67.04
CA THR A 772 99.32 -54.85 -66.55
C THR A 772 98.17 -53.91 -66.88
N LEU A 773 97.47 -54.13 -68.00
CA LEU A 773 96.25 -53.38 -68.35
C LEU A 773 95.12 -53.59 -67.33
N MET A 774 94.92 -54.84 -66.88
CA MET A 774 93.93 -55.15 -65.83
C MET A 774 94.22 -54.43 -64.51
N SER A 775 95.50 -54.32 -64.12
CA SER A 775 95.89 -53.60 -62.90
C SER A 775 95.59 -52.09 -62.98
N LYS A 776 95.77 -51.45 -64.15
CA LYS A 776 95.37 -50.04 -64.32
C LYS A 776 93.86 -49.84 -64.14
N LYS A 777 93.04 -50.70 -64.76
CA LYS A 777 91.57 -50.65 -64.62
C LYS A 777 91.10 -50.79 -63.17
N SER A 778 91.81 -51.57 -62.36
CA SER A 778 91.50 -51.71 -60.92
C SER A 778 91.78 -50.43 -60.12
N TYR A 779 92.85 -49.68 -60.45
CA TYR A 779 93.14 -48.41 -59.79
C TYR A 779 92.16 -47.31 -60.19
N GLU A 780 91.82 -47.21 -61.48
CA GLU A 780 90.79 -46.30 -61.98
C GLU A 780 89.44 -46.52 -61.27
N SER A 781 89.06 -47.78 -61.03
CA SER A 781 87.80 -48.11 -60.33
C SER A 781 87.77 -47.59 -58.89
N ASN A 782 88.86 -47.75 -58.12
CA ASN A 782 88.91 -47.28 -56.73
C ASN A 782 88.83 -45.75 -56.62
N ASP A 783 89.42 -45.03 -57.58
CA ASP A 783 89.38 -43.56 -57.61
C ASP A 783 87.95 -43.03 -57.88
N TYR A 784 87.18 -43.75 -58.72
CA TYR A 784 85.75 -43.50 -58.89
C TYR A 784 84.90 -43.83 -57.65
N GLU A 785 85.28 -44.81 -56.83
CA GLU A 785 84.59 -45.09 -55.58
C GLU A 785 84.88 -44.04 -54.50
N LEU A 786 86.15 -43.63 -54.36
CA LEU A 786 86.54 -42.57 -53.41
C LEU A 786 85.88 -41.24 -53.76
N THR A 787 85.84 -40.86 -55.04
CA THR A 787 85.15 -39.64 -55.49
C THR A 787 83.63 -39.74 -55.34
N ARG A 788 83.01 -40.90 -55.60
CA ARG A 788 81.58 -41.15 -55.32
C ARG A 788 81.25 -40.93 -53.85
N ASP A 789 82.08 -41.45 -52.94
CA ASP A 789 81.78 -41.41 -51.51
C ASP A 789 82.11 -40.03 -50.89
N ASN A 790 83.10 -39.31 -51.40
CA ASN A 790 83.27 -37.88 -51.13
C ASN A 790 82.05 -37.05 -51.60
N LYS A 791 81.51 -37.32 -52.80
CA LYS A 791 80.28 -36.66 -53.28
C LYS A 791 79.02 -37.06 -52.50
N ARG A 792 79.00 -38.21 -51.83
CA ARG A 792 77.94 -38.55 -50.86
C ARG A 792 78.07 -37.73 -49.57
N ALA A 793 79.29 -37.50 -49.07
CA ALA A 793 79.51 -36.62 -47.93
C ALA A 793 79.06 -35.17 -48.23
N GLU A 794 79.48 -34.61 -49.36
CA GLU A 794 79.02 -33.28 -49.82
C GLU A 794 77.48 -33.21 -49.95
N LEU A 795 76.84 -34.25 -50.48
CA LEU A 795 75.37 -34.30 -50.59
C LEU A 795 74.65 -34.39 -49.24
N GLU A 796 75.25 -35.02 -48.23
CA GLU A 796 74.66 -35.09 -46.89
C GLU A 796 74.91 -33.79 -46.09
N GLU A 797 76.07 -33.15 -46.25
CA GLU A 797 76.30 -31.79 -45.77
C GLU A 797 75.33 -30.79 -46.41
N LEU A 798 75.11 -30.87 -47.73
CA LEU A 798 74.11 -30.06 -48.44
C LEU A 798 72.67 -30.39 -48.03
N ARG A 799 72.36 -31.62 -47.59
CA ARG A 799 71.06 -31.96 -46.99
C ARG A 799 70.90 -31.35 -45.61
N VAL A 800 71.91 -31.46 -44.74
CA VAL A 800 71.89 -30.84 -43.40
C VAL A 800 71.78 -29.32 -43.52
N ALA A 801 72.54 -28.70 -44.44
CA ALA A 801 72.40 -27.29 -44.77
C ALA A 801 71.02 -26.95 -45.33
N ARG A 802 70.45 -27.78 -46.22
CA ARG A 802 69.07 -27.60 -46.73
C ARG A 802 68.01 -27.76 -45.65
N GLU A 803 68.19 -28.63 -44.66
CA GLU A 803 67.29 -28.75 -43.52
C GLU A 803 67.42 -27.57 -42.55
N GLN A 804 68.63 -27.10 -42.27
CA GLN A 804 68.86 -25.90 -41.47
C GLN A 804 68.26 -24.67 -42.17
N MET A 805 68.50 -24.52 -43.48
CA MET A 805 67.90 -23.46 -44.29
C MET A 805 66.38 -23.64 -44.44
N GLY A 806 65.87 -24.88 -44.42
CA GLY A 806 64.44 -25.20 -44.38
C GLY A 806 63.80 -24.74 -43.08
N ARG A 807 64.40 -25.06 -41.93
CA ARG A 807 63.97 -24.59 -40.60
C ARG A 807 64.08 -23.07 -40.47
N MET A 808 65.09 -22.46 -41.11
CA MET A 808 65.23 -21.01 -41.22
C MET A 808 64.14 -20.39 -42.11
N VAL A 809 63.79 -21.02 -43.23
CA VAL A 809 62.67 -20.61 -44.10
C VAL A 809 61.33 -20.79 -43.40
N GLU A 810 61.13 -21.85 -42.62
CA GLU A 810 59.93 -22.02 -41.79
C GLU A 810 59.87 -21.00 -40.64
N ALA A 811 61.01 -20.61 -40.06
CA ALA A 811 61.08 -19.53 -39.08
C ALA A 811 60.72 -18.20 -39.74
N LEU A 812 61.36 -17.86 -40.87
CA LEU A 812 61.05 -16.67 -41.67
C LEU A 812 59.62 -16.70 -42.24
N GLN A 813 59.01 -17.86 -42.49
CA GLN A 813 57.60 -17.98 -42.88
C GLN A 813 56.65 -17.80 -41.69
N ARG A 814 57.04 -18.21 -40.48
CA ARG A 814 56.30 -17.91 -39.25
C ARG A 814 56.42 -16.43 -38.87
N GLU A 815 57.60 -15.85 -38.99
CA GLU A 815 57.87 -14.42 -38.81
C GLU A 815 57.18 -13.58 -39.88
N CYS A 816 57.25 -13.95 -41.17
CA CYS A 816 56.43 -13.32 -42.22
C CYS A 816 54.93 -13.57 -42.02
N GLY A 817 54.52 -14.68 -41.41
CA GLY A 817 53.12 -14.94 -41.07
C GLY A 817 52.62 -13.99 -39.97
N GLN A 818 53.40 -13.84 -38.91
CA GLN A 818 53.17 -12.89 -37.82
C GLN A 818 53.23 -11.44 -38.33
N ALA A 819 54.27 -11.06 -39.07
CA ALA A 819 54.38 -9.74 -39.68
C ALA A 819 53.26 -9.46 -40.70
N ASN A 820 52.75 -10.47 -41.44
CA ASN A 820 51.57 -10.28 -42.29
C ASN A 820 50.28 -10.14 -41.47
N GLN A 821 50.16 -10.77 -40.31
CA GLN A 821 49.05 -10.54 -39.38
C GLN A 821 49.14 -9.16 -38.71
N GLU A 822 50.32 -8.73 -38.28
CA GLU A 822 50.59 -7.38 -37.78
C GLU A 822 50.36 -6.32 -38.86
N VAL A 823 50.76 -6.57 -40.11
CA VAL A 823 50.46 -5.71 -41.26
C VAL A 823 48.98 -5.74 -41.64
N ALA A 824 48.27 -6.86 -41.50
CA ALA A 824 46.82 -6.91 -41.70
C ALA A 824 46.07 -6.12 -40.61
N GLN A 825 46.44 -6.30 -39.33
CA GLN A 825 45.91 -5.53 -38.21
C GLN A 825 46.26 -4.04 -38.32
N SER A 826 47.49 -3.72 -38.78
CA SER A 826 47.91 -2.35 -39.06
C SER A 826 47.18 -1.75 -40.25
N ARG A 827 46.85 -2.55 -41.28
CA ARG A 827 46.03 -2.11 -42.42
C ARG A 827 44.58 -1.87 -42.02
N GLU A 828 43.99 -2.75 -41.22
CA GLU A 828 42.68 -2.49 -40.63
C GLU A 828 42.71 -1.26 -39.74
N ALA A 829 43.78 -1.03 -38.97
CA ALA A 829 43.96 0.18 -38.19
C ALA A 829 44.10 1.41 -39.11
N THR A 830 44.91 1.39 -40.16
CA THR A 830 45.03 2.52 -41.10
C THR A 830 43.72 2.76 -41.83
N GLU A 831 42.98 1.74 -42.28
CA GLU A 831 41.66 1.96 -42.89
C GLU A 831 40.64 2.54 -41.89
N ARG A 832 40.71 2.15 -40.61
CA ARG A 832 39.88 2.75 -39.54
C ARG A 832 40.28 4.22 -39.29
N TYR A 833 41.59 4.53 -39.31
CA TYR A 833 42.10 5.89 -39.19
C TYR A 833 41.85 6.74 -40.44
N GLU A 834 41.88 6.17 -41.66
CA GLU A 834 41.53 6.83 -42.91
C GLU A 834 40.04 7.15 -42.94
N ARG A 835 39.17 6.19 -42.62
CA ARG A 835 37.72 6.43 -42.47
C ARG A 835 37.37 7.42 -41.35
N ALA A 836 38.26 7.61 -40.37
CA ALA A 836 38.14 8.66 -39.36
C ALA A 836 38.69 10.01 -39.86
N TYR A 837 39.79 10.00 -40.61
CA TYR A 837 40.44 11.16 -41.21
C TYR A 837 39.58 11.78 -42.31
N GLU A 838 38.92 10.99 -43.16
CA GLU A 838 37.92 11.46 -44.12
C GLU A 838 36.76 12.16 -43.41
N LYS A 839 36.25 11.58 -42.31
CA LYS A 839 35.17 12.16 -41.50
C LYS A 839 35.59 13.43 -40.78
N ALA A 840 36.83 13.53 -40.30
CA ALA A 840 37.36 14.75 -39.69
C ALA A 840 37.65 15.83 -40.76
N SER A 841 38.24 15.44 -41.90
CA SER A 841 38.51 16.30 -43.05
C SER A 841 37.24 16.88 -43.66
N ALA A 842 36.10 16.18 -43.60
CA ALA A 842 34.81 16.70 -44.01
C ALA A 842 34.30 17.89 -43.16
N VAL A 843 34.86 18.11 -41.95
CA VAL A 843 34.42 19.13 -40.99
C VAL A 843 35.44 20.29 -40.84
N VAL A 844 36.69 20.11 -41.27
CA VAL A 844 37.76 21.10 -41.15
C VAL A 844 37.88 21.97 -42.42
N ALA A 845 38.09 23.27 -42.25
CA ALA A 845 38.25 24.22 -43.36
C ALA A 845 39.51 23.95 -44.21
N GLU A 846 39.43 24.22 -45.51
CA GLU A 846 40.50 24.01 -46.50
C GLU A 846 41.84 24.67 -46.15
N GLU A 847 41.82 25.79 -45.44
CA GLU A 847 43.03 26.53 -45.04
C GLU A 847 43.84 25.75 -43.99
N MET A 848 43.17 25.21 -42.96
CA MET A 848 43.80 24.32 -41.98
C MET A 848 44.32 23.03 -42.60
N LYS A 849 43.67 22.49 -43.64
CA LYS A 849 44.19 21.30 -44.36
C LYS A 849 45.53 21.56 -45.04
N ARG A 850 45.77 22.79 -45.52
CA ARG A 850 47.02 23.17 -46.20
C ARG A 850 48.16 23.37 -45.20
N ASP A 851 47.87 23.95 -44.03
CA ASP A 851 48.85 24.03 -42.93
C ASP A 851 49.18 22.65 -42.36
N ILE A 852 48.19 21.78 -42.15
CA ILE A 852 48.41 20.38 -41.74
C ILE A 852 49.23 19.63 -42.80
N ALA A 853 48.92 19.78 -44.09
CA ALA A 853 49.71 19.18 -45.16
C ALA A 853 51.14 19.75 -45.26
N LEU A 854 51.36 21.02 -44.90
CA LEU A 854 52.71 21.61 -44.80
C LEU A 854 53.48 21.06 -43.60
N GLN A 855 52.83 20.86 -42.44
CA GLN A 855 53.43 20.18 -41.29
C GLN A 855 53.75 18.71 -41.61
N GLU A 856 52.79 17.95 -42.17
CA GLU A 856 53.03 16.55 -42.60
C GLU A 856 54.20 16.44 -43.58
N ASN A 857 54.32 17.33 -44.57
CA ASN A 857 55.43 17.30 -45.50
C ASN A 857 56.76 17.67 -44.85
N ARG A 858 56.76 18.61 -43.90
CA ARG A 858 57.96 18.97 -43.12
C ARG A 858 58.40 17.83 -42.19
N ASP A 859 57.46 17.13 -41.57
CA ASP A 859 57.73 16.02 -40.67
C ASP A 859 58.08 14.73 -41.44
N ARG A 860 57.47 14.49 -42.61
CA ARG A 860 57.92 13.45 -43.56
C ARG A 860 59.36 13.72 -44.03
N LEU A 861 59.70 14.96 -44.37
CA LEU A 861 61.07 15.33 -44.75
C LEU A 861 62.05 15.11 -43.58
N SER A 862 61.71 15.50 -42.35
CA SER A 862 62.59 15.27 -41.19
C SER A 862 62.77 13.78 -40.88
N LEU A 863 61.70 12.97 -41.02
CA LEU A 863 61.74 11.51 -40.84
C LEU A 863 62.55 10.82 -41.95
N ILE A 864 62.44 11.29 -43.20
CA ILE A 864 63.24 10.79 -44.33
C ILE A 864 64.73 11.11 -44.11
N VAL A 865 65.05 12.34 -43.69
CA VAL A 865 66.43 12.72 -43.33
C VAL A 865 66.97 11.87 -42.18
N ARG A 866 66.19 11.68 -41.09
CA ARG A 866 66.62 10.87 -39.94
C ARG A 866 66.85 9.41 -40.36
N ARG A 867 65.94 8.80 -41.13
CA ARG A 867 66.12 7.45 -41.68
C ARG A 867 67.28 7.32 -42.66
N LEU A 868 67.58 8.33 -43.48
CA LEU A 868 68.77 8.33 -44.34
C LEU A 868 70.05 8.30 -43.50
N LEU A 869 70.11 9.08 -42.41
CA LEU A 869 71.24 9.08 -41.48
C LEU A 869 71.37 7.75 -40.72
N ASP A 870 70.27 7.17 -40.23
CA ASP A 870 70.27 5.89 -39.50
C ASP A 870 70.66 4.71 -40.42
N CYS A 871 70.26 4.76 -41.70
CA CYS A 871 70.69 3.78 -42.69
C CYS A 871 72.17 3.92 -43.08
N THR A 872 72.71 5.14 -43.17
CA THR A 872 74.13 5.34 -43.50
C THR A 872 75.06 5.03 -42.33
N GLN A 873 74.61 5.14 -41.07
CA GLN A 873 75.37 4.68 -39.90
C GLN A 873 75.76 3.20 -40.01
N LYS A 874 74.92 2.37 -40.64
CA LYS A 874 75.19 0.94 -40.88
C LYS A 874 76.15 0.68 -42.05
N ALA A 875 76.52 1.71 -42.81
CA ALA A 875 77.44 1.65 -43.95
C ALA A 875 78.83 2.24 -43.66
N GLY A 876 79.04 2.85 -42.50
CA GLY A 876 80.33 3.43 -42.05
C GLY A 876 80.30 4.95 -41.93
N GLU A 877 81.11 5.50 -41.02
CA GLU A 877 81.08 6.92 -40.63
C GLU A 877 81.39 7.87 -41.80
N GLU A 878 82.26 7.49 -42.73
CA GLU A 878 82.54 8.26 -43.95
C GLU A 878 81.29 8.45 -44.82
N VAL A 879 80.42 7.43 -44.91
CA VAL A 879 79.16 7.50 -45.67
C VAL A 879 78.14 8.38 -44.94
N VAL A 880 78.16 8.39 -43.60
CA VAL A 880 77.35 9.31 -42.78
C VAL A 880 77.77 10.75 -43.02
N GLU A 881 79.08 11.06 -43.05
CA GLU A 881 79.59 12.41 -43.33
C GLU A 881 79.22 12.89 -44.74
N VAL A 882 79.36 12.04 -45.76
CA VAL A 882 78.96 12.35 -47.14
C VAL A 882 77.45 12.62 -47.25
N VAL A 883 76.61 11.86 -46.53
CA VAL A 883 75.15 12.09 -46.58
C VAL A 883 74.70 13.26 -45.70
N LYS A 884 75.33 13.52 -44.54
CA LYS A 884 75.11 14.75 -43.77
C LYS A 884 75.45 16.00 -44.61
N THR A 885 76.59 16.00 -45.27
CA THR A 885 77.02 17.15 -46.10
C THR A 885 76.13 17.33 -47.33
N ALA A 886 75.66 16.24 -47.96
CA ALA A 886 74.66 16.32 -49.02
C ALA A 886 73.29 16.86 -48.54
N VAL A 887 72.84 16.47 -47.34
CA VAL A 887 71.59 16.99 -46.73
C VAL A 887 71.73 18.48 -46.35
N MET A 888 72.87 18.89 -45.79
CA MET A 888 73.16 20.30 -45.53
C MET A 888 73.17 21.12 -46.84
N ALA A 889 73.82 20.61 -47.90
CA ALA A 889 73.88 21.27 -49.21
C ALA A 889 72.49 21.41 -49.88
N ALA A 890 71.53 20.55 -49.53
CA ALA A 890 70.14 20.64 -49.96
C ALA A 890 69.29 21.64 -49.13
N ASN A 891 69.88 22.37 -48.17
CA ASN A 891 69.19 23.25 -47.22
C ASN A 891 68.09 22.55 -46.38
N LEU A 892 68.19 21.23 -46.18
CA LEU A 892 67.27 20.48 -45.35
C LEU A 892 67.72 20.53 -43.88
N PRO A 893 66.81 20.74 -42.91
CA PRO A 893 67.17 20.78 -41.50
C PRO A 893 67.61 19.39 -41.04
N LEU A 894 68.88 19.26 -40.65
CA LEU A 894 69.34 18.09 -39.91
C LEU A 894 68.61 18.05 -38.54
N PRO A 895 68.13 16.88 -38.09
CA PRO A 895 67.57 16.77 -36.76
C PRO A 895 68.66 17.06 -35.71
N SER A 896 68.33 17.89 -34.72
CA SER A 896 69.05 17.88 -33.45
C SER A 896 69.02 16.45 -32.87
N GLN A 897 70.15 16.01 -32.31
CA GLN A 897 70.39 14.63 -31.85
C GLN A 897 69.20 14.07 -31.05
#